data_AF-E6PLE4-F1
#
_entry.id   AF-E6PLE4-F1
#
_cell.length_a   1.000
_cell.length_b   1.000
_cell.length_c   1.000
_cell.angle_alpha   90.00
_cell.angle_beta   90.00
_cell.angle_gamma   90.00
#
_symmetry.space_group_name_H-M   'P 1'
#
loop_
_entity.id
_entity.type
_entity.pdbx_description
1 polymer ?
#
loop_
_entity_poly.entity_id
_entity_poly.type
_entity_poly.pdbx_seq_one_letter_code
_entity_poly.pdbx_strand_id
1 'polypeptide(L)'
;MNPDPDICYAALLARDRRFDGWFFVGVSSTGIYCRSVCAVRSPKRRNCHFFGNAAAAEKAGFRPCLRCRPELAPGHGVLDVSSRLAQAAALRIEEGFLNHATIAQLAARIGVSERHLRRIFSAEFGVSLIDFAQTQRLLLAKRLLTETQLSITVAALTAGFGSVRRFNAVFLQRYGLNPRRLRMRSGARPAETMTFALGYRPPLAWSALLDFLAQRRIDGVETIDHTSYARTLELTQNGRDVAGWLRVTHAPARYAVDVTLPASLAPAVGPILARVRRLLDLSANPDLVDAQLGILAAGQPGMRVPGAFDGFEIIVRAIVGQQISVVNARGILARMAQRFGTQVGAAPEALRTTFPRAAVFAGLTPAALQACGITRMRAQAIIAVAREVSAGRITPEPLAPLDETLAALRRIPGIGEWTAQYIAMRALAWPNAFPEGDAVLKRQLGCTSAAALRQHASQWEPWRAYATLHLWRQHEEARIMQGYLLNSPLGDIALRIEHDHLTGLFFAGQKYFPAMPIGRLRSDAPLLARLAQAQIEDYFAGRRQTFDLPLQLQGTAFEHAVWQQLAAIPYGTVTSYGAIAKRLGLAAGYARAVGAAIGRNPVSVIVPCHRVVGASGQLTGYAGGVARKQALLALEAGAAAMRPAQTRQTRAGPQP
;
A
#
# COMPACT_ATOMS: atom_id res chain seq x y z
N MET A 1 12.37 22.24 24.01
CA MET A 1 10.95 21.87 24.17
C MET A 1 10.88 20.98 25.40
N ASN A 2 10.10 21.33 26.44
CA ASN A 2 10.01 20.48 27.63
C ASN A 2 9.20 19.23 27.27
N PRO A 3 9.73 18.02 27.53
CA PRO A 3 9.08 16.80 27.10
C PRO A 3 7.85 16.53 27.99
N ASP A 4 6.76 16.06 27.38
CA ASP A 4 5.50 15.76 28.08
C ASP A 4 5.75 14.67 29.15
N PRO A 5 5.50 14.97 30.44
CA PRO A 5 5.77 14.04 31.54
C PRO A 5 5.06 12.69 31.45
N ASP A 6 3.87 12.61 30.86
CA ASP A 6 3.11 11.36 30.77
C ASP A 6 3.61 10.49 29.61
N ILE A 7 4.00 11.11 28.49
CA ILE A 7 4.70 10.43 27.38
C ILE A 7 6.05 9.88 27.85
N CYS A 8 6.81 10.69 28.58
CA CYS A 8 8.10 10.25 29.13
C CYS A 8 7.94 9.08 30.11
N TYR A 9 6.89 9.07 30.91
CA TYR A 9 6.66 7.96 31.83
C TYR A 9 6.27 6.68 31.11
N ALA A 10 5.41 6.76 30.08
CA ALA A 10 5.08 5.61 29.25
C ALA A 10 6.31 5.04 28.54
N ALA A 11 7.15 5.90 27.95
CA ALA A 11 8.40 5.50 27.30
C ALA A 11 9.42 4.87 28.27
N LEU A 12 9.47 5.36 29.52
CA LEU A 12 10.28 4.78 30.59
C LEU A 12 9.79 3.38 31.00
N LEU A 13 8.47 3.18 31.11
CA LEU A 13 7.89 1.87 31.41
C LEU A 13 8.16 0.86 30.28
N ALA A 14 8.05 1.30 29.03
CA ALA A 14 8.29 0.49 27.85
C ALA A 14 9.78 0.20 27.57
N ARG A 15 10.71 0.94 28.21
CA ARG A 15 12.15 0.92 27.92
C ARG A 15 12.44 1.11 26.44
N ASP A 16 11.69 2.01 25.81
CA ASP A 16 11.72 2.18 24.37
C ASP A 16 13.02 2.87 23.92
N ARG A 17 13.84 2.13 23.19
CA ARG A 17 15.14 2.60 22.69
C ARG A 17 15.03 3.77 21.72
N ARG A 18 13.85 4.02 21.15
CA ARG A 18 13.61 5.17 20.25
C ARG A 18 13.50 6.50 21.00
N PHE A 19 13.18 6.46 22.29
CA PHE A 19 13.10 7.64 23.17
C PHE A 19 14.34 7.78 24.07
N ASP A 20 15.28 6.86 23.93
CA ASP A 20 16.54 6.91 24.66
C ASP A 20 17.29 8.19 24.29
N GLY A 21 17.65 9.01 25.29
CA GLY A 21 18.33 10.29 25.11
C GLY A 21 17.47 11.48 24.70
N TRP A 22 16.20 11.26 24.31
CA TRP A 22 15.22 12.35 24.12
C TRP A 22 14.84 13.04 25.43
N PHE A 23 14.84 12.27 26.51
CA PHE A 23 14.65 12.78 27.85
C PHE A 23 15.39 11.91 28.87
N PHE A 24 15.55 12.48 30.05
CA PHE A 24 16.14 11.84 31.21
C PHE A 24 15.13 11.85 32.35
N VAL A 25 15.02 10.75 33.10
CA VAL A 25 14.14 10.67 34.26
C VAL A 25 14.96 10.83 35.55
N GLY A 26 14.78 11.94 36.25
CA GLY A 26 15.25 12.12 37.64
C GLY A 26 14.29 11.44 38.61
N VAL A 27 14.83 10.56 39.46
CA VAL A 27 14.06 9.82 40.46
C VAL A 27 14.30 10.44 41.83
N SER A 28 13.31 11.19 42.32
CA SER A 28 13.39 11.92 43.59
C SER A 28 13.73 11.04 44.78
N SER A 29 13.24 9.80 44.81
CA SER A 29 13.52 8.86 45.90
C SER A 29 14.97 8.35 45.94
N THR A 30 15.77 8.54 44.90
CA THR A 30 17.17 8.08 44.84
C THR A 30 18.16 9.20 44.52
N GLY A 31 17.69 10.37 44.12
CA GLY A 31 18.54 11.47 43.64
C GLY A 31 19.31 11.12 42.36
N ILE A 32 18.88 10.10 41.61
CA ILE A 32 19.56 9.61 40.40
C ILE A 32 18.72 9.92 39.18
N TYR A 33 19.34 10.38 38.10
CA TYR A 33 18.69 10.42 36.80
C TYR A 33 19.12 9.28 35.87
N CYS A 34 18.16 8.74 35.14
CA CYS A 34 18.30 7.57 34.28
C CYS A 34 17.86 7.87 32.84
N ARG A 35 18.30 7.01 31.92
CA ARG A 35 17.74 6.91 30.56
C ARG A 35 16.37 6.24 30.58
N SER A 36 15.56 6.47 29.54
CA SER A 36 14.29 5.76 29.33
C SER A 36 14.48 4.23 29.23
N VAL A 37 15.63 3.77 28.75
CA VAL A 37 15.98 2.34 28.58
C VAL A 37 16.62 1.68 29.80
N CYS A 38 16.71 2.39 30.93
CA CYS A 38 17.46 1.89 32.09
C CYS A 38 16.88 0.56 32.61
N ALA A 39 17.73 -0.46 32.75
CA ALA A 39 17.32 -1.79 33.18
C ALA A 39 16.93 -1.89 34.68
N VAL A 40 17.05 -0.80 35.44
CA VAL A 40 16.61 -0.74 36.83
C VAL A 40 15.09 -0.86 36.93
N ARG A 41 14.60 -1.24 38.12
CA ARG A 41 13.16 -1.30 38.41
C ARG A 41 12.54 0.08 38.17
N SER A 42 11.47 0.12 37.38
CA SER A 42 10.84 1.40 37.03
C SER A 42 10.30 2.10 38.28
N PRO A 43 10.66 3.37 38.50
CA PRO A 43 10.16 4.17 39.63
C PRO A 43 8.66 4.47 39.48
N LYS A 44 7.98 4.76 40.60
CA LYS A 44 6.57 5.19 40.57
C LYS A 44 6.47 6.59 39.94
N ARG A 45 5.43 6.83 39.12
CA ARG A 45 5.18 8.10 38.41
C ARG A 45 5.40 9.35 39.27
N ARG A 46 4.86 9.36 40.49
CA ARG A 46 4.97 10.47 41.45
C ARG A 46 6.40 10.83 41.85
N ASN A 47 7.35 9.91 41.67
CA ASN A 47 8.75 10.13 42.02
C ASN A 47 9.58 10.58 40.80
N CYS A 48 9.00 10.67 39.60
CA CYS A 48 9.70 10.94 38.35
C CYS A 48 9.60 12.41 37.94
N HIS A 49 10.75 13.01 37.66
CA HIS A 49 10.90 14.31 36.99
C HIS A 49 11.57 14.09 35.64
N PHE A 50 11.14 14.78 34.60
CA PHE A 50 11.65 14.57 33.24
C PHE A 50 12.38 15.79 32.72
N PHE A 51 13.53 15.55 32.10
CA PHE A 51 14.44 16.59 31.62
C PHE A 51 14.74 16.35 30.15
N GLY A 52 14.73 17.39 29.32
CA GLY A 52 15.04 17.29 27.89
C GLY A 52 16.53 17.09 27.58
N ASN A 53 17.43 17.18 28.57
CA ASN A 53 18.84 16.86 28.44
C ASN A 53 19.47 16.54 29.80
N ALA A 54 20.65 15.92 29.80
CA ALA A 54 21.36 15.50 31.01
C ALA A 54 21.78 16.70 31.89
N ALA A 55 22.24 17.79 31.28
CA ALA A 55 22.69 18.99 32.01
C ALA A 55 21.55 19.62 32.83
N ALA A 56 20.32 19.59 32.32
CA ALA A 56 19.14 20.04 33.04
C ALA A 56 18.82 19.16 34.26
N ALA A 57 19.04 17.85 34.16
CA ALA A 57 18.86 16.92 35.29
C ALA A 57 19.93 17.13 36.38
N GLU A 58 21.19 17.34 35.99
CA GLU A 58 22.28 17.63 36.92
C GLU A 58 22.11 18.99 37.61
N LYS A 59 21.72 20.03 36.87
CA LYS A 59 21.39 21.35 37.45
C LYS A 59 20.24 21.26 38.46
N ALA A 60 19.33 20.30 38.28
CA ALA A 60 18.23 20.02 39.21
C ALA A 60 18.63 19.12 40.39
N GLY A 61 19.93 18.81 40.55
CA GLY A 61 20.46 18.08 41.70
C GLY A 61 20.46 16.55 41.58
N PHE A 62 20.17 16.00 40.41
CA PHE A 62 20.22 14.55 40.18
C PHE A 62 21.60 14.11 39.69
N ARG A 63 22.16 13.05 40.27
CA ARG A 63 23.43 12.44 39.80
C ARG A 63 23.19 11.40 38.70
N PRO A 64 24.14 11.19 37.77
CA PRO A 64 23.97 10.20 36.70
C PRO A 64 23.91 8.76 37.23
N CYS A 65 23.02 7.97 36.65
CA CYS A 65 22.91 6.55 36.95
C CYS A 65 24.15 5.78 36.47
N LEU A 66 24.87 5.16 37.40
CA LEU A 66 26.06 4.36 37.07
C LEU A 66 25.76 3.12 36.22
N ARG A 67 24.49 2.66 36.18
CA ARG A 67 24.08 1.44 35.47
C ARG A 67 23.69 1.67 34.02
N CYS A 68 22.89 2.70 33.73
CA CYS A 68 22.55 3.03 32.33
C CYS A 68 23.48 4.07 31.71
N ARG A 69 24.37 4.67 32.52
CA ARG A 69 25.37 5.65 32.08
C ARG A 69 24.72 6.73 31.19
N PRO A 70 23.87 7.62 31.76
CA PRO A 70 23.09 8.62 31.01
C PRO A 70 23.91 9.52 30.09
N GLU A 71 25.18 9.73 30.37
CA GLU A 71 26.11 10.43 29.47
C GLU A 71 26.32 9.70 28.12
N LEU A 72 25.87 8.45 28.01
CA LEU A 72 25.86 7.63 26.80
C LEU A 72 24.49 7.57 26.10
N ALA A 73 23.52 8.40 26.50
CA ALA A 73 22.17 8.40 25.91
C ALA A 73 22.14 9.08 24.52
N PRO A 74 21.41 8.53 23.53
CA PRO A 74 21.34 9.09 22.19
C PRO A 74 20.33 10.25 22.09
N GLY A 75 20.74 11.49 22.37
CA GLY A 75 19.89 12.65 22.08
C GLY A 75 20.60 14.00 22.07
N HIS A 76 20.29 14.80 21.04
CA HIS A 76 20.78 16.15 20.66
C HIS A 76 22.29 16.42 20.68
N GLY A 77 23.10 15.42 21.04
CA GLY A 77 24.54 15.45 20.86
C GLY A 77 24.94 14.84 19.51
N VAL A 78 26.17 15.15 19.09
CA VAL A 78 26.90 14.58 17.94
C VAL A 78 26.85 13.03 17.88
N LEU A 79 26.49 12.37 18.99
CA LEU A 79 26.36 10.91 19.14
C LEU A 79 25.06 10.31 18.55
N ASP A 80 23.91 11.01 18.54
CA ASP A 80 22.67 10.52 17.90
C ASP A 80 22.80 10.54 16.35
N VAL A 81 23.44 11.60 15.83
CA VAL A 81 23.89 11.66 14.44
C VAL A 81 24.84 10.49 14.13
N SER A 82 25.79 10.21 15.03
CA SER A 82 26.74 9.10 14.84
C SER A 82 26.05 7.73 14.75
N SER A 83 25.05 7.44 15.59
CA SER A 83 24.30 6.17 15.54
C SER A 83 23.46 6.06 14.27
N ARG A 84 22.73 7.11 13.88
CA ARG A 84 21.94 7.13 12.63
C ARG A 84 22.81 6.95 11.39
N LEU A 85 23.96 7.62 11.34
CA LEU A 85 24.92 7.49 10.25
C LEU A 85 25.55 6.08 10.21
N ALA A 86 25.81 5.47 11.37
CA ALA A 86 26.25 4.08 11.46
C ALA A 86 25.17 3.11 10.94
N GLN A 87 23.90 3.29 11.32
CA GLN A 87 22.77 2.50 10.81
C GLN A 87 22.55 2.71 9.30
N ALA A 88 22.71 3.94 8.80
CA ALA A 88 22.68 4.26 7.38
C ALA A 88 23.77 3.52 6.61
N ALA A 89 24.98 3.48 7.16
CA ALA A 89 26.06 2.68 6.59
C ALA A 89 25.76 1.18 6.64
N ALA A 90 25.18 0.66 7.73
CA ALA A 90 24.82 -0.76 7.86
C ALA A 90 23.81 -1.19 6.80
N LEU A 91 22.73 -0.41 6.59
CA LEU A 91 21.75 -0.69 5.53
C LEU A 91 22.40 -0.74 4.15
N ARG A 92 23.31 0.19 3.84
CA ARG A 92 24.02 0.19 2.56
C ARG A 92 24.97 -1.00 2.41
N ILE A 93 25.59 -1.44 3.51
CA ILE A 93 26.44 -2.65 3.49
C ILE A 93 25.58 -3.91 3.30
N GLU A 94 24.42 -4.00 3.93
CA GLU A 94 23.44 -5.08 3.73
C GLU A 94 22.93 -5.14 2.29
N GLU A 95 22.77 -3.98 1.64
CA GLU A 95 22.48 -3.86 0.21
C GLU A 95 23.65 -4.26 -0.69
N GLY A 96 24.83 -4.53 -0.12
CA GLY A 96 26.02 -4.96 -0.85
C GLY A 96 26.88 -3.83 -1.38
N PHE A 97 26.73 -2.59 -0.89
CA PHE A 97 27.49 -1.42 -1.38
C PHE A 97 29.01 -1.65 -1.33
N LEU A 98 29.52 -2.23 -0.23
CA LEU A 98 30.96 -2.53 -0.09
C LEU A 98 31.43 -3.76 -0.89
N ASN A 99 30.58 -4.39 -1.70
CA ASN A 99 31.01 -5.43 -2.64
C ASN A 99 31.68 -4.82 -3.88
N HIS A 100 31.37 -3.57 -4.21
CA HIS A 100 31.84 -2.89 -5.42
C HIS A 100 32.37 -1.47 -5.16
N ALA A 101 32.18 -0.92 -3.95
CA ALA A 101 32.65 0.40 -3.58
C ALA A 101 33.60 0.36 -2.37
N THR A 102 34.38 1.42 -2.22
CA THR A 102 35.31 1.60 -1.10
C THR A 102 34.62 2.19 0.12
N ILE A 103 35.28 2.09 1.28
CA ILE A 103 34.79 2.75 2.51
C ILE A 103 34.81 4.28 2.35
N ALA A 104 35.78 4.84 1.60
CA ALA A 104 35.80 6.25 1.27
C ALA A 104 34.54 6.68 0.49
N GLN A 105 34.12 5.89 -0.50
CA GLN A 105 32.90 6.15 -1.26
C GLN A 105 31.65 6.02 -0.38
N LEU A 106 31.62 5.04 0.54
CA LEU A 106 30.52 4.92 1.50
C LEU A 106 30.46 6.13 2.43
N ALA A 107 31.61 6.59 2.95
CA ALA A 107 31.68 7.76 3.83
C ALA A 107 31.22 9.04 3.12
N ALA A 108 31.68 9.27 1.89
CA ALA A 108 31.22 10.38 1.05
C ALA A 108 29.70 10.31 0.81
N ARG A 109 29.15 9.12 0.60
CA ARG A 109 27.71 8.90 0.38
C ARG A 109 26.88 9.15 1.64
N ILE A 110 27.43 8.86 2.82
CA ILE A 110 26.80 9.12 4.12
C ILE A 110 26.98 10.58 4.55
N GLY A 111 27.93 11.31 3.97
CA GLY A 111 28.20 12.72 4.28
C GLY A 111 29.22 12.91 5.42
N VAL A 112 30.11 11.95 5.66
CA VAL A 112 31.16 12.04 6.71
C VAL A 112 32.53 11.62 6.20
N SER A 113 33.58 11.92 6.97
CA SER A 113 34.93 11.42 6.68
C SER A 113 35.04 9.91 6.97
N GLU A 114 35.91 9.21 6.24
CA GLU A 114 36.15 7.78 6.43
C GLU A 114 36.57 7.44 7.88
N ARG A 115 37.47 8.25 8.46
CA ARG A 115 37.92 8.09 9.85
C ARG A 115 36.76 8.19 10.83
N HIS A 116 35.87 9.16 10.62
CA HIS A 116 34.68 9.34 11.47
C HIS A 116 33.71 8.16 11.30
N LEU A 117 33.44 7.73 10.07
CA LEU A 117 32.54 6.60 9.78
C LEU A 117 33.01 5.31 10.46
N ARG A 118 34.30 4.98 10.35
CA ARG A 118 34.88 3.78 10.99
C ARG A 118 34.67 3.81 12.51
N ARG A 119 34.94 4.96 13.14
CA ARG A 119 34.82 5.15 14.59
C ARG A 119 33.38 4.98 15.06
N ILE A 120 32.42 5.65 14.42
CA ILE A 120 31.02 5.59 14.83
C ILE A 120 30.41 4.22 14.56
N PHE A 121 30.80 3.56 13.47
CA PHE A 121 30.28 2.23 13.13
C PHE A 121 30.75 1.17 14.13
N SER A 122 32.04 1.18 14.49
CA SER A 122 32.56 0.25 15.50
C SER A 122 32.03 0.53 16.89
N ALA A 123 31.73 1.79 17.24
CA ALA A 123 31.07 2.12 18.49
C ALA A 123 29.63 1.59 18.55
N GLU A 124 28.89 1.65 17.43
CA GLU A 124 27.49 1.21 17.36
C GLU A 124 27.35 -0.32 17.28
N PHE A 125 28.10 -0.98 16.40
CA PHE A 125 27.94 -2.40 16.08
C PHE A 125 28.96 -3.32 16.76
N GLY A 126 29.96 -2.76 17.44
CA GLY A 126 31.03 -3.53 18.09
C GLY A 126 31.97 -4.26 17.13
N VAL A 127 31.86 -4.02 15.81
CA VAL A 127 32.66 -4.65 14.76
C VAL A 127 33.15 -3.63 13.74
N SER A 128 34.16 -3.99 12.95
CA SER A 128 34.60 -3.14 11.83
C SER A 128 33.61 -3.19 10.66
N LEU A 129 33.57 -2.14 9.84
CA LEU A 129 32.79 -2.10 8.58
C LEU A 129 33.13 -3.29 7.67
N ILE A 130 34.41 -3.69 7.64
CA ILE A 130 34.90 -4.79 6.80
C ILE A 130 34.37 -6.12 7.34
N ASP A 131 34.40 -6.33 8.65
CA ASP A 131 33.88 -7.56 9.28
C ASP A 131 32.37 -7.68 9.15
N PHE A 132 31.65 -6.56 9.28
CA PHE A 132 30.22 -6.51 9.06
C PHE A 132 29.88 -6.85 7.60
N ALA A 133 30.55 -6.21 6.63
CA ALA A 133 30.39 -6.55 5.22
C ALA A 133 30.73 -8.02 4.95
N GLN A 134 31.80 -8.54 5.53
CA GLN A 134 32.20 -9.94 5.37
C GLN A 134 31.13 -10.90 5.92
N THR A 135 30.48 -10.53 7.02
CA THR A 135 29.35 -11.28 7.59
C THR A 135 28.16 -11.28 6.63
N GLN A 136 27.80 -10.13 6.06
CA GLN A 136 26.71 -10.04 5.08
C GLN A 136 26.99 -10.89 3.83
N ARG A 137 28.22 -10.87 3.31
CA ARG A 137 28.64 -11.74 2.19
C ARG A 137 28.48 -13.22 2.52
N LEU A 138 28.88 -13.64 3.72
CA LEU A 138 28.75 -15.04 4.16
C LEU A 138 27.28 -15.45 4.33
N LEU A 139 26.43 -14.57 4.85
CA LEU A 139 25.00 -14.83 5.00
C LEU A 139 24.31 -14.96 3.64
N LEU A 140 24.61 -14.05 2.70
CA LEU A 140 24.10 -14.13 1.33
C LEU A 140 24.60 -15.40 0.63
N ALA A 141 25.89 -15.74 0.77
CA ALA A 141 26.44 -16.96 0.21
C ALA A 141 25.79 -18.22 0.78
N LYS A 142 25.59 -18.28 2.10
CA LYS A 142 24.85 -19.39 2.74
C LYS A 142 23.47 -19.52 2.10
N ARG A 143 22.73 -18.41 1.97
CA ARG A 143 21.41 -18.39 1.34
C ARG A 143 21.46 -18.92 -0.10
N LEU A 144 22.40 -18.46 -0.91
CA LEU A 144 22.56 -18.92 -2.30
C LEU A 144 22.87 -20.42 -2.39
N LEU A 145 23.68 -20.95 -1.48
CA LEU A 145 24.03 -22.37 -1.45
C LEU A 145 22.89 -23.28 -0.98
N THR A 146 22.02 -22.78 -0.09
CA THR A 146 20.93 -23.57 0.50
C THR A 146 19.59 -23.40 -0.23
N GLU A 147 19.33 -22.25 -0.85
CA GLU A 147 18.04 -21.91 -1.45
C GLU A 147 18.06 -21.92 -2.98
N THR A 148 19.24 -22.03 -3.62
CA THR A 148 19.37 -22.01 -5.09
C THR A 148 20.22 -23.16 -5.62
N GLN A 149 20.15 -23.36 -6.94
CA GLN A 149 20.97 -24.34 -7.66
C GLN A 149 22.19 -23.73 -8.36
N LEU A 150 22.50 -22.44 -8.12
CA LEU A 150 23.64 -21.74 -8.73
C LEU A 150 24.95 -22.51 -8.51
N SER A 151 25.89 -22.48 -9.45
CA SER A 151 27.22 -23.08 -9.23
C SER A 151 27.94 -22.38 -8.06
N ILE A 152 28.87 -23.08 -7.39
CA ILE A 152 29.66 -22.47 -6.29
C ILE A 152 30.37 -21.21 -6.75
N THR A 153 30.86 -21.20 -7.99
CA THR A 153 31.51 -20.04 -8.59
C THR A 153 30.54 -18.86 -8.68
N VAL A 154 29.34 -19.07 -9.23
CA VAL A 154 28.33 -17.99 -9.33
C VAL A 154 27.88 -17.54 -7.94
N ALA A 155 27.61 -18.47 -7.01
CA ALA A 155 27.22 -18.13 -5.64
C ALA A 155 28.29 -17.28 -4.92
N ALA A 156 29.57 -17.62 -5.08
CA ALA A 156 30.68 -16.86 -4.50
C ALA A 156 30.77 -15.43 -5.07
N LEU A 157 30.73 -15.30 -6.40
CA LEU A 157 30.80 -14.00 -7.09
C LEU A 157 29.57 -13.14 -6.75
N THR A 158 28.38 -13.71 -6.80
CA THR A 158 27.12 -13.04 -6.44
C THR A 158 27.11 -12.57 -4.99
N ALA A 159 27.67 -13.36 -4.06
CA ALA A 159 27.80 -12.95 -2.67
C ALA A 159 28.84 -11.85 -2.44
N GLY A 160 29.54 -11.37 -3.48
CA GLY A 160 30.51 -10.28 -3.40
C GLY A 160 31.94 -10.72 -3.10
N PHE A 161 32.28 -12.00 -3.29
CA PHE A 161 33.66 -12.46 -3.17
C PHE A 161 34.40 -12.29 -4.50
N GLY A 162 35.60 -11.71 -4.46
CA GLY A 162 36.43 -11.52 -5.65
C GLY A 162 37.03 -12.81 -6.24
N SER A 163 37.00 -13.93 -5.52
CA SER A 163 37.41 -15.23 -6.05
C SER A 163 36.84 -16.40 -5.24
N VAL A 164 36.69 -17.55 -5.88
CA VAL A 164 36.27 -18.80 -5.22
C VAL A 164 37.29 -19.25 -4.17
N ARG A 165 38.58 -18.98 -4.39
CA ARG A 165 39.64 -19.27 -3.41
C ARG A 165 39.42 -18.48 -2.11
N ARG A 166 39.20 -17.17 -2.22
CA ARG A 166 38.92 -16.31 -1.05
C ARG A 166 37.61 -16.71 -0.36
N PHE A 167 36.59 -17.05 -1.15
CA PHE A 167 35.33 -17.56 -0.66
C PHE A 167 35.49 -18.80 0.23
N ASN A 168 36.15 -19.84 -0.28
CA ASN A 168 36.40 -21.08 0.46
C ASN A 168 37.23 -20.81 1.73
N ALA A 169 38.27 -19.98 1.64
CA ALA A 169 39.12 -19.65 2.77
C ALA A 169 38.34 -18.97 3.91
N VAL A 170 37.51 -17.97 3.59
CA VAL A 170 36.72 -17.27 4.62
C VAL A 170 35.62 -18.16 5.20
N PHE A 171 35.01 -19.04 4.40
CA PHE A 171 34.03 -20.01 4.91
C PHE A 171 34.65 -20.99 5.90
N LEU A 172 35.83 -21.52 5.57
CA LEU A 172 36.56 -22.40 6.48
C LEU A 172 36.96 -21.67 7.76
N GLN A 173 37.48 -20.45 7.64
CA GLN A 173 37.91 -19.64 8.78
C GLN A 173 36.76 -19.25 9.71
N ARG A 174 35.59 -18.87 9.16
CA ARG A 174 34.48 -18.29 9.95
C ARG A 174 33.41 -19.29 10.34
N TYR A 175 33.14 -20.30 9.51
CA TYR A 175 32.10 -21.32 9.75
C TYR A 175 32.69 -22.72 9.99
N GLY A 176 34.00 -22.91 9.89
CA GLY A 176 34.66 -24.20 10.18
C GLY A 176 34.37 -25.31 9.16
N LEU A 177 33.81 -24.98 7.99
CA LEU A 177 33.38 -25.98 7.00
C LEU A 177 33.56 -25.50 5.56
N ASN A 178 33.71 -26.46 4.65
CA ASN A 178 33.77 -26.20 3.22
C ASN A 178 32.35 -25.86 2.68
N PRO A 179 32.20 -24.82 1.84
CA PRO A 179 30.91 -24.45 1.24
C PRO A 179 30.15 -25.60 0.58
N ARG A 180 30.86 -26.58 -0.01
CA ARG A 180 30.25 -27.77 -0.63
C ARG A 180 29.36 -28.56 0.34
N ARG A 181 29.64 -28.53 1.64
CA ARG A 181 28.84 -29.24 2.65
C ARG A 181 27.48 -28.60 2.91
N LEU A 182 27.32 -27.30 2.64
CA LEU A 182 26.03 -26.60 2.77
C LEU A 182 25.18 -26.69 1.53
N ARG A 183 25.75 -27.13 0.40
CA ARG A 183 25.03 -27.24 -0.84
C ARG A 183 24.01 -28.36 -0.72
N MET A 184 22.73 -28.04 -0.88
CA MET A 184 21.72 -29.08 -1.06
C MET A 184 22.04 -29.87 -2.33
N ARG A 185 22.04 -31.21 -2.25
CA ARG A 185 22.20 -32.06 -3.43
C ARG A 185 21.00 -31.83 -4.35
N SER A 186 21.21 -31.13 -5.46
CA SER A 186 20.28 -31.12 -6.58
C SER A 186 20.82 -32.03 -7.68
N GLY A 187 20.03 -33.05 -8.04
CA GLY A 187 20.25 -33.86 -9.25
C GLY A 187 19.59 -33.28 -10.50
N ALA A 188 19.13 -32.02 -10.46
CA ALA A 188 18.36 -31.39 -11.53
C ALA A 188 19.15 -30.27 -12.25
N ARG A 189 18.74 -29.99 -13.50
CA ARG A 189 19.23 -28.89 -14.34
C ARG A 189 19.19 -27.55 -13.58
N PRO A 190 20.10 -26.59 -13.89
CA PRO A 190 20.05 -25.25 -13.32
C PRO A 190 18.65 -24.64 -13.50
N ALA A 191 18.03 -24.24 -12.40
CA ALA A 191 16.71 -23.61 -12.44
C ALA A 191 16.80 -22.25 -13.16
N GLU A 192 15.86 -21.97 -14.06
CA GLU A 192 15.76 -20.68 -14.76
C GLU A 192 15.45 -19.51 -13.80
N THR A 193 14.90 -19.83 -12.62
CA THR A 193 14.56 -18.88 -11.56
C THR A 193 15.20 -19.28 -10.23
N MET A 194 15.33 -18.31 -9.34
CA MET A 194 15.80 -18.45 -7.97
C MET A 194 14.73 -17.89 -7.03
N THR A 195 14.52 -18.54 -5.89
CA THR A 195 13.55 -18.09 -4.89
C THR A 195 14.25 -17.90 -3.54
N PHE A 196 13.95 -16.79 -2.87
CA PHE A 196 14.56 -16.41 -1.60
C PHE A 196 13.50 -16.08 -0.56
N ALA A 197 13.67 -16.58 0.66
CA ALA A 197 12.77 -16.24 1.76
C ALA A 197 13.21 -14.96 2.48
N LEU A 198 12.30 -13.99 2.62
CA LEU A 198 12.49 -12.78 3.43
C LEU A 198 11.56 -12.83 4.64
N GLY A 199 12.16 -13.01 5.83
CA GLY A 199 11.42 -12.99 7.09
C GLY A 199 10.87 -11.61 7.45
N TYR A 200 9.71 -11.61 8.11
CA TYR A 200 9.04 -10.47 8.71
C TYR A 200 8.60 -10.80 10.15
N ARG A 201 8.32 -9.77 10.96
CA ARG A 201 7.71 -9.95 12.29
C ARG A 201 6.19 -10.04 12.15
N PRO A 202 5.50 -11.12 12.54
CA PRO A 202 4.04 -11.18 12.47
C PRO A 202 3.38 -10.23 13.48
N PRO A 203 2.13 -9.82 13.26
CA PRO A 203 1.30 -10.11 12.08
C PRO A 203 1.69 -9.29 10.82
N LEU A 204 1.26 -9.76 9.66
CA LEU A 204 1.38 -9.04 8.38
C LEU A 204 0.01 -9.03 7.69
N ALA A 205 -0.57 -7.84 7.54
CA ALA A 205 -1.81 -7.63 6.82
C ALA A 205 -1.57 -7.74 5.30
N TRP A 206 -1.25 -8.95 4.82
CA TRP A 206 -0.81 -9.20 3.44
C TRP A 206 -1.85 -8.79 2.39
N SER A 207 -3.13 -9.15 2.59
CA SER A 207 -4.21 -8.73 1.69
C SER A 207 -4.30 -7.21 1.60
N ALA A 208 -4.19 -6.50 2.72
CA ALA A 208 -4.18 -5.03 2.75
C ALA A 208 -3.07 -4.41 1.94
N LEU A 209 -1.89 -4.98 2.09
CA LEU A 209 -0.72 -4.54 1.37
C LEU A 209 -0.93 -4.73 -0.13
N LEU A 210 -1.43 -5.90 -0.55
CA LEU A 210 -1.72 -6.18 -1.96
C LEU A 210 -2.82 -5.28 -2.51
N ASP A 211 -3.93 -5.06 -1.79
CA ASP A 211 -5.02 -4.18 -2.20
C ASP A 211 -4.51 -2.77 -2.48
N PHE A 212 -3.70 -2.23 -1.55
CA PHE A 212 -3.12 -0.90 -1.69
C PHE A 212 -2.22 -0.78 -2.94
N LEU A 213 -1.40 -1.80 -3.20
CA LEU A 213 -0.52 -1.85 -4.38
C LEU A 213 -1.32 -2.05 -5.66
N ALA A 214 -2.31 -2.94 -5.67
CA ALA A 214 -3.18 -3.23 -6.82
C ALA A 214 -3.91 -1.99 -7.33
N GLN A 215 -4.43 -1.17 -6.41
CA GLN A 215 -5.09 0.09 -6.76
C GLN A 215 -4.16 1.09 -7.43
N ARG A 216 -2.84 1.00 -7.20
CA ARG A 216 -1.81 1.95 -7.65
C ARG A 216 -0.88 1.35 -8.70
N ARG A 217 -1.19 0.15 -9.21
CA ARG A 217 -0.36 -0.58 -10.17
C ARG A 217 -0.10 0.20 -11.46
N ILE A 218 1.11 0.12 -11.97
CA ILE A 218 1.43 0.60 -13.33
C ILE A 218 1.33 -0.59 -14.29
N ASP A 219 0.34 -0.56 -15.17
CA ASP A 219 0.15 -1.62 -16.15
C ASP A 219 1.41 -1.76 -17.05
N GLY A 220 1.86 -3.00 -17.26
CA GLY A 220 3.13 -3.30 -17.95
C GLY A 220 4.38 -3.29 -17.07
N VAL A 221 4.33 -2.69 -15.88
CA VAL A 221 5.43 -2.67 -14.89
C VAL A 221 5.12 -3.55 -13.69
N GLU A 222 3.86 -3.59 -13.26
CA GLU A 222 3.42 -4.33 -12.07
C GLU A 222 2.16 -5.15 -12.36
N THR A 223 2.11 -6.36 -11.81
CA THR A 223 0.91 -7.19 -11.74
C THR A 223 0.65 -7.54 -10.28
N ILE A 224 -0.60 -7.42 -9.82
CA ILE A 224 -1.00 -7.79 -8.47
C ILE A 224 -2.27 -8.61 -8.58
N ASP A 225 -2.27 -9.78 -7.95
CA ASP A 225 -3.43 -10.63 -7.73
C ASP A 225 -3.68 -10.80 -6.21
N HIS A 226 -4.62 -11.65 -5.80
CA HIS A 226 -4.97 -11.83 -4.38
C HIS A 226 -3.89 -12.54 -3.55
N THR A 227 -2.91 -13.17 -4.20
CA THR A 227 -1.88 -14.03 -3.59
C THR A 227 -0.47 -13.53 -3.84
N SER A 228 -0.25 -12.72 -4.87
CA SER A 228 1.08 -12.35 -5.33
C SER A 228 1.21 -10.90 -5.82
N TYR A 229 2.42 -10.37 -5.66
CA TYR A 229 2.89 -9.13 -6.25
C TYR A 229 4.02 -9.44 -7.23
N ALA A 230 3.94 -8.98 -8.47
CA ALA A 230 5.02 -9.10 -9.44
C ALA A 230 5.35 -7.74 -10.06
N ARG A 231 6.63 -7.52 -10.36
CA ARG A 231 7.07 -6.29 -11.04
C ARG A 231 8.27 -6.52 -11.93
N THR A 232 8.43 -5.63 -12.91
CA THR A 232 9.70 -5.41 -13.59
C THR A 232 10.62 -4.50 -12.75
N LEU A 233 11.91 -4.60 -13.00
CA LEU A 233 12.93 -3.79 -12.33
C LEU A 233 14.10 -3.51 -13.26
N GLU A 234 14.79 -2.41 -12.99
CA GLU A 234 16.07 -2.04 -13.61
C GLU A 234 17.01 -1.50 -12.54
N LEU A 235 18.27 -1.93 -12.56
CA LEU A 235 19.29 -1.56 -11.59
C LEU A 235 20.63 -1.43 -12.30
N THR A 236 21.52 -0.58 -11.79
CA THR A 236 22.93 -0.58 -12.22
C THR A 236 23.75 -1.38 -11.21
N GLN A 237 24.39 -2.45 -11.65
CA GLN A 237 25.27 -3.28 -10.83
C GLN A 237 26.63 -3.42 -11.52
N ASN A 238 27.71 -3.05 -10.83
CA ASN A 238 29.08 -3.05 -11.37
C ASN A 238 29.21 -2.28 -12.69
N GLY A 239 28.55 -1.12 -12.81
CA GLY A 239 28.55 -0.30 -14.02
C GLY A 239 27.77 -0.88 -15.20
N ARG A 240 27.04 -1.99 -15.01
CA ARG A 240 26.16 -2.58 -16.01
C ARG A 240 24.72 -2.46 -15.57
N ASP A 241 23.86 -2.06 -16.50
CA ASP A 241 22.43 -2.05 -16.26
C ASP A 241 21.88 -3.47 -16.41
N VAL A 242 21.13 -3.91 -15.40
CA VAL A 242 20.42 -5.18 -15.38
C VAL A 242 18.93 -4.91 -15.27
N ALA A 243 18.17 -5.54 -16.15
CA ALA A 243 16.72 -5.47 -16.17
C ALA A 243 16.13 -6.87 -16.09
N GLY A 244 14.97 -6.98 -15.46
CA GLY A 244 14.28 -8.26 -15.31
C GLY A 244 12.98 -8.11 -14.55
N TRP A 245 12.52 -9.20 -13.94
CA TRP A 245 11.31 -9.23 -13.16
C TRP A 245 11.52 -9.92 -11.82
N LEU A 246 10.61 -9.67 -10.88
CA LEU A 246 10.47 -10.43 -9.65
C LEU A 246 9.00 -10.72 -9.37
N ARG A 247 8.75 -11.78 -8.60
CA ARG A 247 7.46 -12.11 -7.99
C ARG A 247 7.64 -12.30 -6.50
N VAL A 248 6.67 -11.85 -5.72
CA VAL A 248 6.59 -12.06 -4.28
C VAL A 248 5.29 -12.78 -3.93
N THR A 249 5.39 -13.84 -3.15
CA THR A 249 4.25 -14.57 -2.57
C THR A 249 4.38 -14.66 -1.05
N HIS A 250 3.25 -14.84 -0.36
CA HIS A 250 3.22 -14.92 1.10
C HIS A 250 3.42 -16.35 1.60
N ALA A 251 4.33 -16.55 2.54
CA ALA A 251 4.56 -17.82 3.24
C ALA A 251 4.29 -17.65 4.74
N PRO A 252 3.01 -17.56 5.16
CA PRO A 252 2.63 -17.20 6.54
C PRO A 252 3.14 -18.20 7.57
N ALA A 253 3.16 -19.50 7.26
CA ALA A 253 3.67 -20.55 8.15
C ALA A 253 5.15 -20.39 8.54
N ARG A 254 5.92 -19.63 7.76
CA ARG A 254 7.35 -19.35 8.00
C ARG A 254 7.60 -17.91 8.42
N TYR A 255 6.56 -17.11 8.62
CA TYR A 255 6.64 -15.65 8.80
C TYR A 255 7.55 -14.99 7.77
N ALA A 256 7.37 -15.37 6.50
CA ALA A 256 8.20 -14.90 5.41
C ALA A 256 7.37 -14.56 4.16
N VAL A 257 8.00 -13.82 3.25
CA VAL A 257 7.58 -13.74 1.85
C VAL A 257 8.65 -14.42 0.98
N ASP A 258 8.21 -15.14 -0.05
CA ASP A 258 9.11 -15.76 -1.03
C ASP A 258 9.27 -14.82 -2.21
N VAL A 259 10.52 -14.53 -2.57
CA VAL A 259 10.88 -13.64 -3.67
C VAL A 259 11.52 -14.46 -4.78
N THR A 260 10.80 -14.63 -5.89
CA THR A 260 11.25 -15.35 -7.08
C THR A 260 11.74 -14.37 -8.15
N LEU A 261 12.89 -14.64 -8.75
CA LEU A 261 13.47 -13.85 -9.84
C LEU A 261 14.29 -14.71 -10.82
N PRO A 262 14.48 -14.30 -12.08
CA PRO A 262 15.34 -15.01 -13.03
C PRO A 262 16.78 -15.17 -12.56
N ALA A 263 17.41 -16.28 -12.93
CA ALA A 263 18.83 -16.54 -12.65
C ALA A 263 19.76 -15.46 -13.27
N SER A 264 19.34 -14.80 -14.35
CA SER A 264 20.08 -13.69 -14.96
C SER A 264 20.26 -12.48 -14.03
N LEU A 265 19.40 -12.32 -13.02
CA LEU A 265 19.49 -11.26 -12.01
C LEU A 265 20.38 -11.66 -10.82
N ALA A 266 21.01 -12.84 -10.83
CA ALA A 266 21.90 -13.28 -9.75
C ALA A 266 22.92 -12.20 -9.32
N PRO A 267 23.62 -11.48 -10.22
CA PRO A 267 24.59 -10.47 -9.80
C PRO A 267 24.03 -9.32 -8.96
N ALA A 268 22.71 -9.06 -9.04
CA ALA A 268 22.02 -7.96 -8.37
C ALA A 268 21.08 -8.41 -7.24
N VAL A 269 21.13 -9.69 -6.84
CA VAL A 269 20.17 -10.27 -5.88
C VAL A 269 20.14 -9.54 -4.53
N GLY A 270 21.30 -9.15 -3.97
CA GLY A 270 21.38 -8.46 -2.69
C GLY A 270 20.58 -7.14 -2.68
N PRO A 271 20.90 -6.19 -3.57
CA PRO A 271 20.13 -4.96 -3.75
C PRO A 271 18.64 -5.19 -4.02
N ILE A 272 18.28 -6.21 -4.82
CA ILE A 272 16.87 -6.55 -5.12
C ILE A 272 16.14 -6.94 -3.84
N LEU A 273 16.69 -7.87 -3.06
CA LEU A 273 16.06 -8.35 -1.82
C LEU A 273 15.92 -7.24 -0.78
N ALA A 274 16.88 -6.32 -0.70
CA ALA A 274 16.80 -5.15 0.16
C ALA A 274 15.69 -4.18 -0.28
N ARG A 275 15.53 -3.94 -1.58
CA ARG A 275 14.43 -3.13 -2.13
C ARG A 275 13.07 -3.77 -1.90
N VAL A 276 12.94 -5.09 -2.01
CA VAL A 276 11.70 -5.80 -1.67
C VAL A 276 11.37 -5.65 -0.18
N ARG A 277 12.38 -5.81 0.70
CA ARG A 277 12.21 -5.59 2.14
C ARG A 277 11.68 -4.19 2.47
N ARG A 278 12.16 -3.16 1.76
CA ARG A 278 11.67 -1.78 1.88
C ARG A 278 10.27 -1.59 1.31
N LEU A 279 10.01 -2.09 0.11
CA LEU A 279 8.71 -2.00 -0.54
C LEU A 279 7.59 -2.57 0.33
N LEU A 280 7.86 -3.69 1.01
CA LEU A 280 6.87 -4.38 1.82
C LEU A 280 6.98 -4.05 3.32
N ASP A 281 7.91 -3.17 3.71
CA ASP A 281 8.16 -2.76 5.09
C ASP A 281 8.30 -3.96 6.06
N LEU A 282 9.07 -4.98 5.65
CA LEU A 282 9.18 -6.24 6.39
C LEU A 282 9.96 -6.08 7.71
N SER A 283 10.67 -4.96 7.88
CA SER A 283 11.44 -4.63 9.08
C SER A 283 10.59 -4.02 10.21
N ALA A 284 9.35 -3.61 9.93
CA ALA A 284 8.46 -3.05 10.93
C ALA A 284 8.22 -3.98 12.11
N ASN A 285 7.97 -3.37 13.28
CA ASN A 285 7.56 -4.08 14.49
C ASN A 285 6.06 -3.81 14.75
N PRO A 286 5.16 -4.62 14.18
CA PRO A 286 3.73 -4.35 14.20
C PRO A 286 3.17 -4.29 15.63
N ASP A 287 3.66 -5.11 16.56
CA ASP A 287 3.19 -5.10 17.95
C ASP A 287 3.29 -3.72 18.61
N LEU A 288 4.38 -2.98 18.35
CA LEU A 288 4.59 -1.64 18.89
C LEU A 288 3.77 -0.58 18.16
N VAL A 289 3.56 -0.76 16.86
CA VAL A 289 2.77 0.16 16.05
C VAL A 289 1.30 0.02 16.43
N ASP A 290 0.78 -1.20 16.39
CA ASP A 290 -0.62 -1.53 16.63
C ASP A 290 -1.04 -1.13 18.06
N ALA A 291 -0.18 -1.38 19.06
CA ALA A 291 -0.43 -0.95 20.43
C ALA A 291 -0.56 0.59 20.57
N GLN A 292 0.25 1.36 19.85
CA GLN A 292 0.18 2.83 19.87
C GLN A 292 -1.05 3.35 19.12
N LEU A 293 -1.43 2.69 18.02
CA LEU A 293 -2.61 3.08 17.24
C LEU A 293 -3.93 2.68 17.93
N GLY A 294 -3.89 1.70 18.83
CA GLY A 294 -5.02 1.27 19.64
C GLY A 294 -6.21 0.82 18.78
N ILE A 295 -7.37 1.45 18.98
CA ILE A 295 -8.62 1.12 18.29
C ILE A 295 -8.48 1.22 16.76
N LEU A 296 -7.63 2.13 16.26
CA LEU A 296 -7.44 2.30 14.82
C LEU A 296 -6.84 1.05 14.15
N ALA A 297 -5.97 0.32 14.87
CA ALA A 297 -5.33 -0.90 14.38
C ALA A 297 -6.10 -2.19 14.72
N ALA A 298 -7.01 -2.16 15.70
CA ALA A 298 -7.68 -3.35 16.22
C ALA A 298 -8.41 -4.18 15.15
N GLY A 299 -9.03 -3.54 14.15
CA GLY A 299 -9.72 -4.24 13.06
C GLY A 299 -8.77 -4.88 12.03
N GLN A 300 -7.50 -4.49 12.00
CA GLN A 300 -6.53 -5.01 11.05
C GLN A 300 -5.08 -4.85 11.56
N PRO A 301 -4.64 -5.69 12.50
CA PRO A 301 -3.28 -5.64 13.01
C PRO A 301 -2.27 -6.03 11.92
N GLY A 302 -1.03 -5.58 12.07
CA GLY A 302 0.07 -5.91 11.17
C GLY A 302 0.05 -5.13 9.85
N MET A 303 -0.69 -4.02 9.79
CA MET A 303 -0.64 -3.08 8.67
C MET A 303 0.78 -2.58 8.45
N ARG A 304 1.16 -2.43 7.19
CA ARG A 304 2.47 -1.91 6.78
C ARG A 304 2.32 -0.60 6.05
N VAL A 305 3.40 0.17 5.97
CA VAL A 305 3.48 1.30 5.04
C VAL A 305 4.16 0.78 3.77
N PRO A 306 3.44 0.57 2.65
CA PRO A 306 4.07 0.06 1.44
C PRO A 306 5.11 1.09 0.98
N GLY A 307 6.38 0.75 0.99
CA GLY A 307 7.47 1.68 0.74
C GLY A 307 7.70 1.91 -0.76
N ALA A 308 8.97 1.90 -1.13
CA ALA A 308 9.46 2.08 -2.49
C ALA A 308 10.40 0.94 -2.89
N PHE A 309 10.20 0.38 -4.07
CA PHE A 309 11.25 -0.39 -4.75
C PHE A 309 12.33 0.55 -5.31
N ASP A 310 11.89 1.68 -5.87
CA ASP A 310 12.71 2.83 -6.25
C ASP A 310 12.02 4.10 -5.72
N GLY A 311 12.73 4.88 -4.90
CA GLY A 311 12.18 6.11 -4.35
C GLY A 311 11.97 7.22 -5.37
N PHE A 312 12.74 7.24 -6.46
CA PHE A 312 12.50 8.17 -7.56
C PHE A 312 11.16 7.89 -8.24
N GLU A 313 10.83 6.62 -8.46
CA GLU A 313 9.52 6.20 -8.97
C GLU A 313 8.37 6.71 -8.07
N ILE A 314 8.53 6.63 -6.74
CA ILE A 314 7.55 7.18 -5.79
C ILE A 314 7.40 8.69 -5.94
N ILE A 315 8.49 9.44 -6.14
CA ILE A 315 8.43 10.88 -6.39
C ILE A 315 7.62 11.18 -7.66
N VAL A 316 7.89 10.45 -8.76
CA VAL A 316 7.14 10.63 -10.02
C VAL A 316 5.66 10.31 -9.81
N ARG A 317 5.34 9.21 -9.14
CA ARG A 317 3.96 8.85 -8.77
C ARG A 317 3.27 9.96 -7.97
N ALA A 318 3.98 10.55 -7.00
CA ALA A 318 3.46 11.62 -6.17
C ALA A 318 3.15 12.89 -6.98
N ILE A 319 4.04 13.30 -7.89
CA ILE A 319 3.85 14.48 -8.74
C ILE A 319 2.73 14.25 -9.76
N VAL A 320 2.70 13.08 -10.42
CA VAL A 320 1.66 12.75 -11.39
C VAL A 320 0.28 12.71 -10.74
N GLY A 321 0.17 12.10 -9.56
CA GLY A 321 -1.08 11.92 -8.82
C GLY A 321 -1.67 13.19 -8.20
N GLN A 322 -0.98 14.34 -8.26
CA GLN A 322 -1.49 15.60 -7.73
C GLN A 322 -2.87 15.93 -8.34
N GLN A 323 -3.87 16.20 -7.50
CA GLN A 323 -5.20 16.71 -7.91
C GLN A 323 -5.95 15.85 -8.94
N ILE A 324 -5.56 14.58 -9.14
CA ILE A 324 -6.25 13.67 -10.07
C ILE A 324 -6.57 12.35 -9.37
N SER A 325 -7.46 11.55 -9.96
CA SER A 325 -7.78 10.21 -9.45
C SER A 325 -6.59 9.25 -9.62
N VAL A 326 -6.53 8.24 -8.75
CA VAL A 326 -5.51 7.17 -8.84
C VAL A 326 -5.60 6.45 -10.20
N VAL A 327 -6.80 6.24 -10.72
CA VAL A 327 -7.02 5.59 -12.04
C VAL A 327 -6.39 6.41 -13.17
N ASN A 328 -6.59 7.73 -13.19
CA ASN A 328 -5.99 8.60 -14.22
C ASN A 328 -4.47 8.65 -14.09
N ALA A 329 -3.94 8.69 -12.86
CA ALA A 329 -2.51 8.65 -12.60
C ALA A 329 -1.86 7.36 -13.14
N ARG A 330 -2.50 6.20 -12.94
CA ARG A 330 -2.03 4.91 -13.46
C ARG A 330 -1.85 4.92 -14.98
N GLY A 331 -2.85 5.42 -15.72
CA GLY A 331 -2.78 5.50 -17.18
C GLY A 331 -1.64 6.40 -17.68
N ILE A 332 -1.38 7.51 -17.01
CA ILE A 332 -0.25 8.41 -17.32
C ILE A 332 1.08 7.69 -17.06
N LEU A 333 1.23 7.06 -15.90
CA LEU A 333 2.46 6.37 -15.50
C LEU A 333 2.75 5.18 -16.42
N ALA A 334 1.72 4.44 -16.86
CA ALA A 334 1.87 3.35 -17.81
C ALA A 334 2.39 3.83 -19.16
N ARG A 335 1.88 4.97 -19.67
CA ARG A 335 2.42 5.60 -20.90
C ARG A 335 3.88 6.03 -20.74
N MET A 336 4.26 6.58 -19.58
CA MET A 336 5.65 6.95 -19.31
C MET A 336 6.56 5.72 -19.31
N ALA A 337 6.15 4.65 -18.64
CA ALA A 337 6.91 3.40 -18.60
C ALA A 337 7.02 2.78 -20.01
N GLN A 338 5.92 2.69 -20.75
CA GLN A 338 5.94 2.17 -22.12
C GLN A 338 6.85 2.98 -23.06
N ARG A 339 6.89 4.31 -22.91
CA ARG A 339 7.62 5.19 -23.82
C ARG A 339 9.11 5.32 -23.48
N PHE A 340 9.46 5.29 -22.20
CA PHE A 340 10.81 5.61 -21.74
C PHE A 340 11.48 4.48 -20.93
N GLY A 341 10.75 3.39 -20.66
CA GLY A 341 11.23 2.24 -19.90
C GLY A 341 11.93 1.21 -20.77
N THR A 342 12.75 0.38 -20.13
CA THR A 342 13.47 -0.71 -20.78
C THR A 342 12.54 -1.91 -20.96
N GLN A 343 12.51 -2.52 -22.14
CA GLN A 343 11.72 -3.73 -22.37
C GLN A 343 12.32 -4.93 -21.64
N VAL A 344 11.48 -5.75 -21.01
CA VAL A 344 11.88 -6.97 -20.31
C VAL A 344 11.34 -8.18 -21.06
N GLY A 345 12.25 -8.97 -21.64
CA GLY A 345 11.92 -10.24 -22.30
C GLY A 345 11.61 -11.37 -21.31
N ALA A 346 10.82 -12.35 -21.74
CA ALA A 346 10.49 -13.58 -20.98
C ALA A 346 9.95 -13.32 -19.55
N ALA A 347 9.28 -12.20 -19.33
CA ALA A 347 8.58 -11.93 -18.09
C ALA A 347 7.22 -12.66 -18.06
N PRO A 348 6.84 -13.27 -16.92
CA PRO A 348 5.52 -13.88 -16.78
C PRO A 348 4.42 -12.80 -16.83
N GLU A 349 3.18 -13.23 -17.09
CA GLU A 349 1.98 -12.40 -17.03
C GLU A 349 1.96 -11.21 -18.01
N ALA A 350 1.47 -10.05 -17.56
CA ALA A 350 1.36 -8.80 -18.30
C ALA A 350 2.56 -7.86 -18.11
N LEU A 351 3.67 -8.35 -17.53
CA LEU A 351 4.90 -7.56 -17.35
C LEU A 351 5.63 -7.39 -18.68
N ARG A 352 6.00 -6.16 -19.04
CA ARG A 352 6.57 -5.82 -20.36
C ARG A 352 7.75 -4.85 -20.27
N THR A 353 7.69 -3.86 -19.40
CA THR A 353 8.64 -2.74 -19.39
C THR A 353 8.99 -2.31 -17.97
N THR A 354 10.20 -1.78 -17.77
CA THR A 354 10.65 -1.21 -16.49
C THR A 354 10.08 0.19 -16.30
N PHE A 355 10.00 0.67 -15.05
CA PHE A 355 9.82 2.09 -14.82
C PHE A 355 11.14 2.83 -15.09
N PRO A 356 11.16 3.98 -15.80
CA PRO A 356 12.41 4.60 -16.21
C PRO A 356 13.17 5.21 -15.02
N ARG A 357 14.50 5.06 -15.02
CA ARG A 357 15.39 5.61 -13.99
C ARG A 357 15.45 7.14 -14.03
N ALA A 358 15.88 7.75 -12.92
CA ALA A 358 16.11 9.20 -12.82
C ALA A 358 17.02 9.74 -13.93
N ALA A 359 18.08 9.00 -14.30
CA ALA A 359 18.99 9.41 -15.37
C ALA A 359 18.29 9.57 -16.73
N VAL A 360 17.30 8.72 -17.03
CA VAL A 360 16.50 8.82 -18.27
C VAL A 360 15.66 10.10 -18.23
N PHE A 361 14.90 10.31 -17.15
CA PHE A 361 14.05 11.50 -16.98
C PHE A 361 14.84 12.81 -16.97
N ALA A 362 16.06 12.82 -16.43
CA ALA A 362 16.91 14.01 -16.35
C ALA A 362 17.27 14.58 -17.73
N GLY A 363 17.35 13.70 -18.75
CA GLY A 363 17.64 14.04 -20.14
C GLY A 363 16.41 14.35 -21.00
N LEU A 364 15.19 14.22 -20.47
CA LEU A 364 13.96 14.49 -21.23
C LEU A 364 13.64 15.98 -21.34
N THR A 365 12.83 16.33 -22.34
CA THR A 365 12.22 17.65 -22.47
C THR A 365 10.83 17.66 -21.82
N PRO A 366 10.34 18.84 -21.35
CA PRO A 366 8.98 18.93 -20.82
C PRO A 366 7.90 18.45 -21.82
N ALA A 367 8.10 18.72 -23.12
CA ALA A 367 7.18 18.31 -24.18
C ALA A 367 7.04 16.78 -24.28
N ALA A 368 8.12 16.03 -24.08
CA ALA A 368 8.09 14.57 -24.11
C ALA A 368 7.19 13.99 -23.00
N LEU A 369 7.24 14.59 -21.80
CA LEU A 369 6.37 14.19 -20.69
C LEU A 369 4.95 14.71 -20.85
N GLN A 370 4.74 15.90 -21.41
CA GLN A 370 3.41 16.43 -21.72
C GLN A 370 2.65 15.51 -22.68
N ALA A 371 3.34 14.91 -23.65
CA ALA A 371 2.75 13.90 -24.55
C ALA A 371 2.26 12.64 -23.81
N CYS A 372 2.67 12.42 -22.55
CA CYS A 372 2.14 11.35 -21.70
C CYS A 372 0.89 11.77 -20.91
N GLY A 373 0.44 13.03 -21.01
CA GLY A 373 -0.80 13.53 -20.42
C GLY A 373 -0.64 14.29 -19.10
N ILE A 374 0.51 14.94 -18.88
CA ILE A 374 0.71 15.83 -17.71
C ILE A 374 0.89 17.29 -18.13
N THR A 375 0.62 18.20 -17.20
CA THR A 375 0.89 19.65 -17.38
C THR A 375 2.39 19.93 -17.53
N ARG A 376 2.72 21.06 -18.17
CA ARG A 376 4.12 21.54 -18.29
C ARG A 376 4.80 21.73 -16.93
N MET A 377 4.09 22.25 -15.93
CA MET A 377 4.63 22.46 -14.58
C MET A 377 5.05 21.12 -13.93
N ARG A 378 4.19 20.10 -13.99
CA ARG A 378 4.53 18.75 -13.48
C ARG A 378 5.69 18.11 -14.24
N ALA A 379 5.74 18.29 -15.56
CA ALA A 379 6.85 17.81 -16.37
C ALA A 379 8.18 18.46 -15.95
N GLN A 380 8.18 19.77 -15.73
CA GLN A 380 9.35 20.50 -15.24
C GLN A 380 9.77 20.02 -13.84
N ALA A 381 8.81 19.80 -12.93
CA ALA A 381 9.09 19.29 -11.59
C ALA A 381 9.73 17.90 -11.62
N ILE A 382 9.22 16.99 -12.45
CA ILE A 382 9.78 15.64 -12.64
C ILE A 382 11.21 15.70 -13.20
N ILE A 383 11.46 16.53 -14.21
CA ILE A 383 12.79 16.67 -14.80
C ILE A 383 13.78 17.30 -13.80
N ALA A 384 13.34 18.32 -13.04
CA ALA A 384 14.16 18.96 -12.03
C ALA A 384 14.57 17.97 -10.93
N VAL A 385 13.63 17.22 -10.37
CA VAL A 385 13.96 16.21 -9.33
C VAL A 385 14.77 15.05 -9.91
N ALA A 386 14.53 14.65 -11.15
CA ALA A 386 15.34 13.63 -11.83
C ALA A 386 16.82 14.06 -11.95
N ARG A 387 17.09 15.33 -12.24
CA ARG A 387 18.45 15.89 -12.28
C ARG A 387 19.11 15.89 -10.90
N GLU A 388 18.39 16.31 -9.86
CA GLU A 388 18.90 16.31 -8.49
C GLU A 388 19.21 14.89 -7.99
N VAL A 389 18.36 13.92 -8.31
CA VAL A 389 18.56 12.50 -7.96
C VAL A 389 19.70 11.89 -8.77
N SER A 390 19.76 12.14 -10.08
CA SER A 390 20.85 11.66 -10.96
C SER A 390 22.21 12.21 -10.55
N ALA A 391 22.26 13.48 -10.10
CA ALA A 391 23.46 14.09 -9.54
C ALA A 391 23.77 13.69 -8.10
N GLY A 392 22.94 12.85 -7.46
CA GLY A 392 23.12 12.37 -6.09
C GLY A 392 22.85 13.40 -4.98
N ARG A 393 22.36 14.61 -5.32
CA ARG A 393 22.04 15.68 -4.37
C ARG A 393 20.76 15.43 -3.59
N ILE A 394 19.81 14.70 -4.17
CA ILE A 394 18.65 14.14 -3.48
C ILE A 394 18.75 12.62 -3.51
N THR A 395 18.65 11.98 -2.34
CA THR A 395 18.66 10.52 -2.22
C THR A 395 17.33 10.05 -1.66
N PRO A 396 16.39 9.60 -2.50
CA PRO A 396 15.05 9.21 -2.06
C PRO A 396 15.05 7.79 -1.48
N GLU A 397 15.85 7.55 -0.47
CA GLU A 397 15.98 6.25 0.19
C GLU A 397 15.94 6.42 1.71
N PRO A 398 15.62 5.36 2.48
CA PRO A 398 15.64 5.43 3.93
C PRO A 398 16.99 5.87 4.49
N LEU A 399 16.93 6.51 5.66
CA LEU A 399 18.07 7.06 6.39
C LEU A 399 18.84 8.18 5.68
N ALA A 400 18.32 8.72 4.57
CA ALA A 400 18.75 10.02 4.08
C ALA A 400 18.46 11.11 5.14
N PRO A 401 19.27 12.20 5.21
CA PRO A 401 19.01 13.31 6.12
C PRO A 401 17.61 13.90 5.87
N LEU A 402 16.66 13.60 6.75
CA LEU A 402 15.24 13.83 6.49
C LEU A 402 14.93 15.30 6.21
N ASP A 403 15.33 16.19 7.10
CA ASP A 403 15.01 17.62 7.00
C ASP A 403 15.65 18.28 5.78
N GLU A 404 16.92 17.96 5.50
CA GLU A 404 17.63 18.45 4.32
C GLU A 404 17.00 17.92 3.03
N THR A 405 16.64 16.64 3.00
CA THR A 405 15.99 16.01 1.85
C THR A 405 14.62 16.64 1.60
N LEU A 406 13.83 16.86 2.64
CA LEU A 406 12.53 17.51 2.52
C LEU A 406 12.66 18.99 2.11
N ALA A 407 13.64 19.72 2.65
CA ALA A 407 13.93 21.09 2.24
C ALA A 407 14.39 21.15 0.76
N ALA A 408 15.20 20.20 0.30
CA ALA A 408 15.62 20.10 -1.10
C ALA A 408 14.42 19.81 -2.02
N LEU A 409 13.53 18.89 -1.64
CA LEU A 409 12.31 18.60 -2.39
C LEU A 409 11.40 19.83 -2.50
N ARG A 410 11.17 20.55 -1.40
CA ARG A 410 10.30 21.75 -1.37
C ARG A 410 10.84 22.93 -2.19
N ARG A 411 12.15 22.99 -2.44
CA ARG A 411 12.75 24.01 -3.32
C ARG A 411 12.41 23.79 -4.80
N ILE A 412 11.96 22.60 -5.17
CA ILE A 412 11.58 22.29 -6.56
C ILE A 412 10.15 22.80 -6.80
N PRO A 413 9.95 23.74 -7.75
CA PRO A 413 8.62 24.23 -8.09
C PRO A 413 7.68 23.09 -8.50
N GLY A 414 6.50 23.03 -7.88
CA GLY A 414 5.53 21.94 -8.08
C GLY A 414 5.56 20.84 -7.01
N ILE A 415 6.50 20.88 -6.05
CA ILE A 415 6.53 19.98 -4.89
C ILE A 415 6.18 20.76 -3.61
N GLY A 416 4.90 20.73 -3.23
CA GLY A 416 4.42 21.29 -1.97
C GLY A 416 4.53 20.33 -0.77
N GLU A 417 4.09 20.78 0.40
CA GLU A 417 4.20 20.04 1.67
C GLU A 417 3.59 18.65 1.63
N TRP A 418 2.36 18.53 1.10
CA TRP A 418 1.69 17.23 0.98
C TRP A 418 2.53 16.23 0.16
N THR A 419 3.09 16.67 -0.96
CA THR A 419 3.94 15.83 -1.82
C THR A 419 5.23 15.44 -1.11
N ALA A 420 5.87 16.39 -0.42
CA ALA A 420 7.09 16.14 0.34
C ALA A 420 6.87 15.11 1.47
N GLN A 421 5.78 15.24 2.23
CA GLN A 421 5.42 14.27 3.29
C GLN A 421 5.01 12.91 2.72
N TYR A 422 4.32 12.87 1.58
CA TYR A 422 4.03 11.61 0.90
C TYR A 422 5.32 10.90 0.45
N ILE A 423 6.30 11.65 -0.05
CA ILE A 423 7.64 11.12 -0.39
C ILE A 423 8.37 10.65 0.87
N ALA A 424 8.33 11.42 1.97
CA ALA A 424 8.92 10.98 3.24
C ALA A 424 8.32 9.66 3.73
N MET A 425 7.00 9.53 3.65
CA MET A 425 6.28 8.32 4.04
C MET A 425 6.67 7.12 3.17
N ARG A 426 6.58 7.27 1.84
CA ARG A 426 6.65 6.15 0.89
C ARG A 426 8.07 5.83 0.42
N ALA A 427 8.92 6.84 0.21
CA ALA A 427 10.28 6.67 -0.31
C ALA A 427 11.35 6.65 0.79
N LEU A 428 11.25 7.56 1.75
CA LEU A 428 12.21 7.64 2.86
C LEU A 428 11.87 6.69 4.02
N ALA A 429 10.74 5.98 3.93
CA ALA A 429 10.20 5.11 4.97
C ALA A 429 10.13 5.81 6.34
N TRP A 430 9.75 7.10 6.37
CA TRP A 430 9.63 7.86 7.61
C TRP A 430 8.31 7.50 8.32
N PRO A 431 8.36 6.79 9.47
CA PRO A 431 7.17 6.27 10.15
C PRO A 431 6.24 7.35 10.72
N ASN A 432 6.76 8.55 10.96
CA ASN A 432 5.98 9.68 11.46
C ASN A 432 5.63 10.68 10.35
N ALA A 433 5.86 10.33 9.08
CA ALA A 433 5.45 11.17 7.97
C ALA A 433 3.93 11.32 7.97
N PHE A 434 3.46 12.52 7.67
CA PHE A 434 2.04 12.81 7.69
C PHE A 434 1.69 13.81 6.58
N PRO A 435 0.92 13.41 5.56
CA PRO A 435 0.57 14.28 4.44
C PRO A 435 -0.46 15.33 4.86
N GLU A 436 0.03 16.38 5.52
CA GLU A 436 -0.76 17.47 6.02
C GLU A 436 -1.54 18.14 4.88
N GLY A 437 -2.86 18.19 5.02
CA GLY A 437 -3.74 18.72 3.97
C GLY A 437 -4.44 17.67 3.12
N ASP A 438 -4.17 16.38 3.34
CA ASP A 438 -4.85 15.29 2.63
C ASP A 438 -6.38 15.37 2.75
N ALA A 439 -7.07 15.39 1.61
CA ALA A 439 -8.51 15.60 1.57
C ALA A 439 -9.31 14.41 2.12
N VAL A 440 -8.77 13.18 2.01
CA VAL A 440 -9.40 11.98 2.56
C VAL A 440 -9.29 12.01 4.08
N LEU A 441 -8.09 12.27 4.61
CA LEU A 441 -7.87 12.34 6.06
C LEU A 441 -8.70 13.44 6.72
N LYS A 442 -8.75 14.64 6.13
CA LYS A 442 -9.60 15.75 6.61
C LYS A 442 -11.06 15.33 6.72
N ARG A 443 -11.58 14.68 5.68
CA ARG A 443 -12.99 14.27 5.62
C ARG A 443 -13.31 13.19 6.65
N GLN A 444 -12.50 12.14 6.75
CA GLN A 444 -12.74 11.04 7.69
C GLN A 444 -12.67 11.47 9.14
N LEU A 445 -11.76 12.38 9.46
CA LEU A 445 -11.55 12.86 10.83
C LEU A 445 -12.35 14.13 11.15
N GLY A 446 -13.25 14.57 10.27
CA GLY A 446 -14.06 15.77 10.47
C GLY A 446 -13.24 17.06 10.64
N CYS A 447 -12.00 17.09 10.15
CA CYS A 447 -11.08 18.21 10.32
C CYS A 447 -11.25 19.23 9.20
N THR A 448 -11.51 20.49 9.56
CA THR A 448 -11.74 21.59 8.61
C THR A 448 -10.44 22.25 8.12
N SER A 449 -9.31 22.07 8.84
CA SER A 449 -8.03 22.69 8.51
C SER A 449 -6.86 21.70 8.63
N ALA A 450 -5.71 22.04 8.02
CA ALA A 450 -4.50 21.23 8.15
C ALA A 450 -3.94 21.24 9.59
N ALA A 451 -4.09 22.36 10.31
CA ALA A 451 -3.68 22.47 11.71
C ALA A 451 -4.52 21.56 12.63
N ALA A 452 -5.85 21.56 12.47
CA ALA A 452 -6.75 20.69 13.20
C ALA A 452 -6.43 19.21 12.93
N LEU A 453 -6.18 18.87 11.65
CA LEU A 453 -5.78 17.53 11.26
C LEU A 453 -4.45 17.10 11.91
N ARG A 454 -3.45 17.99 11.94
CA ARG A 454 -2.15 17.74 12.58
C ARG A 454 -2.31 17.50 14.08
N GLN A 455 -3.11 18.33 14.76
CA GLN A 455 -3.40 18.20 16.18
C GLN A 455 -4.08 16.86 16.47
N HIS A 456 -5.09 16.47 15.69
CA HIS A 456 -5.75 15.19 15.86
C HIS A 456 -4.80 14.01 15.63
N ALA A 457 -3.92 14.09 14.64
CA ALA A 457 -2.97 13.03 14.33
C ALA A 457 -1.83 12.89 15.37
N SER A 458 -1.64 13.87 16.26
CA SER A 458 -0.58 13.84 17.27
C SER A 458 -0.67 12.65 18.23
N GLN A 459 -1.89 12.14 18.48
CA GLN A 459 -2.11 10.95 19.32
C GLN A 459 -1.46 9.68 18.76
N TRP A 460 -1.18 9.65 17.45
CA TRP A 460 -0.55 8.50 16.78
C TRP A 460 0.94 8.66 16.60
N GLU A 461 1.56 9.72 17.14
CA GLU A 461 3.02 9.83 17.10
C GLU A 461 3.69 8.70 17.90
N PRO A 462 4.82 8.16 17.43
CA PRO A 462 5.60 8.54 16.24
C PRO A 462 5.24 7.73 14.97
N TRP A 463 4.02 7.20 14.86
CA TRP A 463 3.58 6.26 13.81
C TRP A 463 2.48 6.82 12.90
N ARG A 464 2.45 8.14 12.68
CA ARG A 464 1.43 8.81 11.86
C ARG A 464 1.32 8.29 10.42
N ALA A 465 2.39 7.74 9.84
CA ALA A 465 2.34 7.09 8.54
C ALA A 465 1.45 5.84 8.57
N TYR A 466 1.59 4.98 9.58
CA TYR A 466 0.75 3.78 9.73
C TYR A 466 -0.71 4.16 9.97
N ALA A 467 -0.96 5.17 10.81
CA ALA A 467 -2.31 5.70 11.02
C ALA A 467 -2.95 6.18 9.71
N THR A 468 -2.17 6.88 8.87
CA THR A 468 -2.62 7.34 7.54
C THR A 468 -3.07 6.16 6.67
N LEU A 469 -2.33 5.05 6.68
CA LEU A 469 -2.69 3.85 5.90
C LEU A 469 -3.99 3.19 6.39
N HIS A 470 -4.20 3.10 7.70
CA HIS A 470 -5.46 2.61 8.27
C HIS A 470 -6.66 3.47 7.84
N LEU A 471 -6.52 4.80 7.94
CA LEU A 471 -7.58 5.73 7.58
C LEU A 471 -7.91 5.66 6.09
N TRP A 472 -6.90 5.74 5.21
CA TRP A 472 -7.10 5.59 3.77
C TRP A 472 -7.79 4.29 3.41
N ARG A 473 -7.41 3.18 4.04
CA ARG A 473 -8.08 1.90 3.83
C ARG A 473 -9.54 1.94 4.27
N GLN A 474 -9.84 2.43 5.47
CA GLN A 474 -11.23 2.54 5.94
C GLN A 474 -12.09 3.38 5.00
N HIS A 475 -11.51 4.42 4.37
CA HIS A 475 -12.20 5.22 3.36
C HIS A 475 -12.46 4.43 2.06
N GLU A 476 -11.46 3.65 1.62
CA GLU A 476 -11.57 2.79 0.45
C GLU A 476 -12.62 1.69 0.67
N GLU A 477 -12.61 1.01 1.82
CA GLU A 477 -13.63 0.03 2.21
C GLU A 477 -15.02 0.65 2.27
N ALA A 478 -15.16 1.84 2.88
CA ALA A 478 -16.42 2.55 2.92
C ALA A 478 -16.93 2.91 1.51
N ARG A 479 -16.05 3.26 0.56
CA ARG A 479 -16.41 3.50 -0.85
C ARG A 479 -16.80 2.24 -1.61
N ILE A 480 -16.15 1.11 -1.32
CA ILE A 480 -16.48 -0.18 -1.92
C ILE A 480 -17.81 -0.70 -1.36
N MET A 481 -18.13 -0.43 -0.10
CA MET A 481 -19.39 -0.85 0.53
C MET A 481 -20.54 0.17 0.35
N GLN A 482 -20.35 1.22 -0.46
CA GLN A 482 -21.31 2.30 -0.67
C GLN A 482 -22.21 2.06 -1.89
N GLY A 483 -23.48 2.41 -1.74
CA GLY A 483 -24.45 2.50 -2.83
C GLY A 483 -24.39 3.79 -3.63
N TYR A 484 -24.75 3.72 -4.90
CA TYR A 484 -24.86 4.88 -5.78
C TYR A 484 -26.31 5.10 -6.20
N LEU A 485 -26.81 6.31 -5.98
CA LEU A 485 -28.14 6.72 -6.43
C LEU A 485 -28.10 7.14 -7.89
N LEU A 486 -29.00 6.57 -8.69
CA LEU A 486 -29.29 6.90 -10.07
C LEU A 486 -30.72 7.43 -10.18
N ASN A 487 -30.94 8.36 -11.10
CA ASN A 487 -32.29 8.82 -11.43
C ASN A 487 -32.86 7.95 -12.55
N SER A 488 -34.12 7.54 -12.45
CA SER A 488 -34.86 6.90 -13.54
C SER A 488 -36.25 7.51 -13.69
N PRO A 489 -36.89 7.36 -14.86
CA PRO A 489 -38.29 7.79 -15.05
C PRO A 489 -39.27 7.14 -14.07
N LEU A 490 -38.91 6.01 -13.44
CA LEU A 490 -39.75 5.28 -12.49
C LEU A 490 -39.34 5.50 -11.02
N GLY A 491 -38.57 6.56 -10.77
CA GLY A 491 -38.03 6.95 -9.46
C GLY A 491 -36.58 6.53 -9.27
N ASP A 492 -36.00 6.92 -8.14
CA ASP A 492 -34.58 6.70 -7.88
C ASP A 492 -34.24 5.20 -7.78
N ILE A 493 -33.06 4.84 -8.27
CA ILE A 493 -32.49 3.49 -8.23
C ILE A 493 -31.18 3.54 -7.44
N ALA A 494 -31.04 2.68 -6.44
CA ALA A 494 -29.79 2.46 -5.72
C ALA A 494 -29.02 1.29 -6.35
N LEU A 495 -27.80 1.56 -6.81
CA LEU A 495 -26.82 0.56 -7.20
C LEU A 495 -25.94 0.16 -6.03
N ARG A 496 -25.59 -1.12 -5.92
CA ARG A 496 -24.55 -1.61 -5.01
C ARG A 496 -23.47 -2.33 -5.82
N ILE A 497 -22.23 -1.97 -5.58
CA ILE A 497 -21.06 -2.58 -6.22
C ILE A 497 -20.17 -3.11 -5.11
N GLU A 498 -19.74 -4.36 -5.20
CA GLU A 498 -18.77 -4.94 -4.29
C GLU A 498 -17.76 -5.71 -5.14
N HIS A 499 -16.47 -5.59 -4.84
CA HIS A 499 -15.40 -6.35 -5.50
C HIS A 499 -15.47 -6.35 -7.06
N ASP A 500 -15.69 -5.16 -7.67
CA ASP A 500 -15.85 -5.00 -9.13
C ASP A 500 -17.03 -5.76 -9.77
N HIS A 501 -18.04 -6.15 -8.97
CA HIS A 501 -19.28 -6.74 -9.45
C HIS A 501 -20.49 -5.92 -9.01
N LEU A 502 -21.54 -5.92 -9.84
CA LEU A 502 -22.84 -5.39 -9.45
C LEU A 502 -23.55 -6.43 -8.57
N THR A 503 -23.70 -6.11 -7.29
CA THR A 503 -24.36 -6.98 -6.30
C THR A 503 -25.75 -6.48 -5.91
N GLY A 504 -26.18 -5.35 -6.49
CA GLY A 504 -27.48 -4.77 -6.21
C GLY A 504 -27.93 -3.67 -7.17
N LEU A 505 -29.21 -3.68 -7.52
CA LEU A 505 -29.94 -2.64 -8.25
C LEU A 505 -31.38 -2.65 -7.72
N PHE A 506 -31.72 -1.63 -6.93
CA PHE A 506 -32.96 -1.58 -6.17
C PHE A 506 -33.69 -0.27 -6.45
N PHE A 507 -35.00 -0.31 -6.70
CA PHE A 507 -35.80 0.91 -6.68
C PHE A 507 -35.90 1.44 -5.25
N ALA A 508 -35.76 2.74 -5.07
CA ALA A 508 -35.99 3.39 -3.78
C ALA A 508 -37.41 3.03 -3.25
N GLY A 509 -37.46 2.56 -2.01
CA GLY A 509 -38.69 2.11 -1.35
C GLY A 509 -39.21 0.73 -1.78
N GLN A 510 -38.44 -0.08 -2.51
CA GLN A 510 -38.86 -1.45 -2.81
C GLN A 510 -38.86 -2.35 -1.55
N LYS A 511 -39.66 -3.42 -1.57
CA LYS A 511 -39.91 -4.30 -0.39
C LYS A 511 -38.64 -4.84 0.27
N TYR A 512 -37.63 -5.22 -0.50
CA TYR A 512 -36.34 -5.73 0.00
C TYR A 512 -35.21 -4.75 -0.30
N PHE A 513 -35.38 -3.50 0.14
CA PHE A 513 -34.35 -2.49 0.00
C PHE A 513 -33.25 -2.70 1.06
N PRO A 514 -31.96 -2.77 0.67
CA PRO A 514 -30.88 -3.05 1.60
C PRO A 514 -30.61 -1.87 2.55
N ALA A 515 -30.20 -2.19 3.78
CA ALA A 515 -29.61 -1.21 4.68
C ALA A 515 -28.15 -0.98 4.26
N MET A 516 -27.89 0.13 3.58
CA MET A 516 -26.55 0.51 3.11
C MET A 516 -26.43 2.03 3.00
N PRO A 517 -25.24 2.60 3.19
CA PRO A 517 -25.00 4.01 2.90
C PRO A 517 -25.20 4.26 1.40
N ILE A 518 -26.03 5.23 1.02
CA ILE A 518 -26.27 5.60 -0.38
C ILE A 518 -25.76 7.02 -0.62
N GLY A 519 -24.83 7.15 -1.55
CA GLY A 519 -24.32 8.43 -2.03
C GLY A 519 -24.84 8.76 -3.44
N ARG A 520 -24.76 10.02 -3.84
CA ARG A 520 -24.97 10.41 -5.24
C ARG A 520 -23.81 9.89 -6.10
N LEU A 521 -24.12 9.45 -7.32
CA LEU A 521 -23.08 9.12 -8.28
C LEU A 521 -22.30 10.37 -8.69
N ARG A 522 -20.97 10.31 -8.57
CA ARG A 522 -20.04 11.41 -8.85
C ARG A 522 -19.09 11.04 -9.98
N SER A 523 -18.38 12.02 -10.53
CA SER A 523 -17.41 11.82 -11.63
C SER A 523 -16.26 10.87 -11.26
N ASP A 524 -15.94 10.74 -9.98
CA ASP A 524 -14.89 9.86 -9.45
C ASP A 524 -15.40 8.48 -9.01
N ALA A 525 -16.65 8.12 -9.28
CA ALA A 525 -17.22 6.81 -8.96
C ALA A 525 -16.54 5.67 -9.75
N PRO A 526 -16.58 4.42 -9.25
CA PRO A 526 -16.06 3.25 -9.96
C PRO A 526 -16.55 3.19 -11.40
N LEU A 527 -15.70 2.72 -12.32
CA LEU A 527 -16.04 2.62 -13.74
C LEU A 527 -17.33 1.81 -13.93
N LEU A 528 -17.47 0.70 -13.20
CA LEU A 528 -18.67 -0.14 -13.24
C LEU A 528 -19.95 0.61 -12.85
N ALA A 529 -19.91 1.54 -11.89
CA ALA A 529 -21.07 2.35 -11.52
C ALA A 529 -21.53 3.24 -12.67
N ARG A 530 -20.57 3.83 -13.39
CA ARG A 530 -20.83 4.69 -14.55
C ARG A 530 -21.31 3.89 -15.76
N LEU A 531 -20.74 2.70 -15.98
CA LEU A 531 -21.22 1.77 -17.01
C LEU A 531 -22.65 1.31 -16.71
N ALA A 532 -22.93 0.92 -15.46
CA ALA A 532 -24.26 0.53 -15.03
C ALA A 532 -25.27 1.68 -15.24
N GLN A 533 -24.92 2.91 -14.84
CA GLN A 533 -25.74 4.09 -15.10
C GLN A 533 -26.06 4.24 -16.59
N ALA A 534 -25.03 4.26 -17.46
CA ALA A 534 -25.23 4.45 -18.89
C ALA A 534 -26.13 3.37 -19.51
N GLN A 535 -25.93 2.11 -19.13
CA GLN A 535 -26.77 1.02 -19.62
C GLN A 535 -28.22 1.12 -19.12
N ILE A 536 -28.44 1.51 -17.88
CA ILE A 536 -29.79 1.71 -17.32
C ILE A 536 -30.50 2.88 -18.02
N GLU A 537 -29.78 3.97 -18.29
CA GLU A 537 -30.29 5.12 -19.05
C GLU A 537 -30.68 4.71 -20.48
N ASP A 538 -29.85 3.92 -21.17
CA ASP A 538 -30.19 3.37 -22.48
C ASP A 538 -31.42 2.46 -22.46
N TYR A 539 -31.57 1.64 -21.41
CA TYR A 539 -32.73 0.77 -21.24
C TYR A 539 -34.01 1.59 -21.08
N PHE A 540 -34.03 2.59 -20.19
CA PHE A 540 -35.20 3.46 -20.01
C PHE A 540 -35.48 4.35 -21.22
N ALA A 541 -34.49 4.61 -22.07
CA ALA A 541 -34.66 5.28 -23.35
C ALA A 541 -35.10 4.34 -24.50
N GLY A 542 -35.27 3.04 -24.23
CA GLY A 542 -35.66 2.04 -25.24
C GLY A 542 -34.55 1.68 -26.23
N ARG A 543 -33.30 2.10 -26.00
CA ARG A 543 -32.14 1.81 -26.87
C ARG A 543 -31.41 0.52 -26.51
N ARG A 544 -31.75 -0.11 -25.38
CA ARG A 544 -31.09 -1.31 -24.87
C ARG A 544 -32.09 -2.38 -24.47
N GLN A 545 -31.78 -3.61 -24.87
CA GLN A 545 -32.57 -4.80 -24.53
C GLN A 545 -31.79 -5.80 -23.66
N THR A 546 -30.45 -5.73 -23.66
CA THR A 546 -29.56 -6.61 -22.90
C THR A 546 -28.52 -5.83 -22.11
N PHE A 547 -28.09 -6.37 -20.97
CA PHE A 547 -27.08 -5.76 -20.11
C PHE A 547 -25.78 -6.56 -20.17
N ASP A 548 -24.66 -5.84 -20.25
CA ASP A 548 -23.31 -6.40 -20.20
C ASP A 548 -22.61 -5.83 -18.97
N LEU A 549 -22.92 -6.40 -17.81
CA LEU A 549 -22.42 -5.97 -16.51
C LEU A 549 -22.04 -7.21 -15.71
N PRO A 550 -20.85 -7.25 -15.06
CA PRO A 550 -20.46 -8.36 -14.19
C PRO A 550 -21.40 -8.41 -12.97
N LEU A 551 -22.18 -9.48 -12.84
CA LEU A 551 -23.11 -9.68 -11.73
C LEU A 551 -22.56 -10.68 -10.72
N GLN A 552 -22.71 -10.38 -9.42
CA GLN A 552 -22.45 -11.34 -8.35
C GLN A 552 -23.61 -11.29 -7.35
N LEU A 553 -24.54 -12.24 -7.47
CA LEU A 553 -25.79 -12.23 -6.72
C LEU A 553 -25.65 -13.07 -5.44
N GLN A 554 -25.98 -12.50 -4.28
CA GLN A 554 -26.02 -13.23 -3.02
C GLN A 554 -27.42 -13.82 -2.79
N GLY A 555 -27.50 -15.13 -2.61
CA GLY A 555 -28.75 -15.86 -2.39
C GLY A 555 -28.50 -17.35 -2.16
N THR A 556 -29.55 -18.07 -1.79
CA THR A 556 -29.57 -19.53 -1.71
C THR A 556 -29.46 -20.17 -3.10
N ALA A 557 -29.05 -21.45 -3.16
CA ALA A 557 -29.00 -22.20 -4.42
C ALA A 557 -30.35 -22.19 -5.16
N PHE A 558 -31.46 -22.25 -4.42
CA PHE A 558 -32.81 -22.17 -4.98
C PHE A 558 -33.09 -20.80 -5.61
N GLU A 559 -32.71 -19.71 -4.93
CA GLU A 559 -32.87 -18.35 -5.45
C GLU A 559 -32.03 -18.12 -6.70
N HIS A 560 -30.78 -18.60 -6.72
CA HIS A 560 -29.91 -18.56 -7.90
C HIS A 560 -30.55 -19.27 -9.10
N ALA A 561 -31.09 -20.47 -8.90
CA ALA A 561 -31.78 -21.21 -9.96
C ALA A 561 -33.00 -20.44 -10.50
N VAL A 562 -33.79 -19.82 -9.62
CA VAL A 562 -34.91 -18.96 -10.02
C VAL A 562 -34.44 -17.73 -10.80
N TRP A 563 -33.39 -17.04 -10.35
CA TRP A 563 -32.88 -15.83 -11.02
C TRP A 563 -32.26 -16.13 -12.38
N GLN A 564 -31.63 -17.29 -12.56
CA GLN A 564 -31.20 -17.76 -13.88
C GLN A 564 -32.39 -17.93 -14.84
N GLN A 565 -33.51 -18.49 -14.37
CA GLN A 565 -34.74 -18.58 -15.17
C GLN A 565 -35.31 -17.21 -15.52
N LEU A 566 -35.23 -16.23 -14.60
CA LEU A 566 -35.63 -14.86 -14.88
C LEU A 566 -34.77 -14.21 -15.97
N ALA A 567 -33.44 -14.32 -15.85
CA ALA A 567 -32.50 -13.76 -16.81
C ALA A 567 -32.68 -14.32 -18.23
N ALA A 568 -33.18 -15.55 -18.34
CA ALA A 568 -33.49 -16.20 -19.61
C ALA A 568 -34.81 -15.73 -20.27
N ILE A 569 -35.62 -14.90 -19.61
CA ILE A 569 -36.88 -14.38 -20.20
C ILE A 569 -36.53 -13.30 -21.23
N PRO A 570 -36.88 -13.44 -22.53
CA PRO A 570 -36.57 -12.44 -23.55
C PRO A 570 -37.22 -11.07 -23.30
N TYR A 571 -36.58 -10.01 -23.79
CA TYR A 571 -37.12 -8.64 -23.76
C TYR A 571 -38.48 -8.56 -24.46
N GLY A 572 -39.45 -7.87 -23.85
CA GLY A 572 -40.79 -7.71 -24.41
C GLY A 572 -41.70 -8.94 -24.27
N THR A 573 -41.24 -10.00 -23.61
CA THR A 573 -42.04 -11.21 -23.36
C THR A 573 -42.32 -11.40 -21.88
N VAL A 574 -43.41 -12.12 -21.58
CA VAL A 574 -43.83 -12.42 -20.21
C VAL A 574 -43.94 -13.92 -19.97
N THR A 575 -43.80 -14.34 -18.72
CA THR A 575 -44.01 -15.72 -18.28
C THR A 575 -44.80 -15.75 -16.96
N SER A 576 -45.17 -16.93 -16.47
CA SER A 576 -45.90 -17.07 -15.20
C SER A 576 -45.05 -17.71 -14.11
N TYR A 577 -45.40 -17.46 -12.85
CA TYR A 577 -44.77 -18.10 -11.69
C TYR A 577 -44.78 -19.63 -11.80
N GLY A 578 -45.90 -20.21 -12.27
CA GLY A 578 -46.03 -21.66 -12.48
C GLY A 578 -45.17 -22.18 -13.63
N ALA A 579 -44.99 -21.40 -14.70
CA ALA A 579 -44.11 -21.78 -15.80
C ALA A 579 -42.63 -21.84 -15.35
N ILE A 580 -42.20 -20.90 -14.51
CA ILE A 580 -40.86 -20.93 -13.91
C ILE A 580 -40.70 -22.15 -13.00
N ALA A 581 -41.68 -22.44 -12.14
CA ALA A 581 -41.66 -23.64 -11.29
C ALA A 581 -41.53 -24.92 -12.13
N LYS A 582 -42.29 -25.03 -13.23
CA LYS A 582 -42.22 -26.16 -14.16
C LYS A 582 -40.84 -26.31 -14.82
N ARG A 583 -40.22 -25.21 -15.26
CA ARG A 583 -38.86 -25.22 -15.85
C ARG A 583 -37.80 -25.68 -14.86
N LEU A 584 -38.01 -25.43 -13.57
CA LEU A 584 -37.13 -25.89 -12.49
C LEU A 584 -37.42 -27.34 -12.05
N GLY A 585 -38.36 -28.04 -12.71
CA GLY A 585 -38.74 -29.41 -12.34
C GLY A 585 -39.56 -29.51 -11.04
N LEU A 586 -40.18 -28.41 -10.61
CA LEU A 586 -40.92 -28.35 -9.35
C LEU A 586 -42.42 -28.57 -9.56
N ALA A 587 -43.08 -29.14 -8.55
CA ALA A 587 -44.53 -29.33 -8.54
C ALA A 587 -45.29 -27.98 -8.56
N ALA A 588 -46.53 -27.98 -9.07
CA ALA A 588 -47.33 -26.76 -9.28
C ALA A 588 -47.54 -25.90 -8.01
N GLY A 589 -47.50 -26.51 -6.81
CA GLY A 589 -47.61 -25.81 -5.53
C GLY A 589 -46.44 -24.88 -5.18
N TYR A 590 -45.31 -24.98 -5.87
CA TYR A 590 -44.11 -24.18 -5.60
C TYR A 590 -44.16 -22.75 -6.14
N ALA A 591 -45.23 -22.34 -6.83
CA ALA A 591 -45.37 -20.99 -7.38
C ALA A 591 -45.20 -19.89 -6.31
N ARG A 592 -45.65 -20.14 -5.06
CA ARG A 592 -45.47 -19.21 -3.93
C ARG A 592 -44.01 -19.09 -3.50
N ALA A 593 -43.27 -20.19 -3.46
CA ALA A 593 -41.85 -20.21 -3.13
C ALA A 593 -41.02 -19.53 -4.23
N VAL A 594 -41.34 -19.78 -5.50
CA VAL A 594 -40.77 -19.06 -6.65
C VAL A 594 -41.06 -17.57 -6.53
N GLY A 595 -42.30 -17.17 -6.21
CA GLY A 595 -42.63 -15.76 -5.99
C GLY A 595 -41.83 -15.09 -4.87
N ALA A 596 -41.56 -15.82 -3.78
CA ALA A 596 -40.71 -15.32 -2.69
C ALA A 596 -39.24 -15.13 -3.13
N ALA A 597 -38.70 -16.06 -3.93
CA ALA A 597 -37.34 -15.99 -4.49
C ALA A 597 -37.22 -14.87 -5.54
N ILE A 598 -38.22 -14.70 -6.41
CA ILE A 598 -38.31 -13.58 -7.38
C ILE A 598 -38.32 -12.25 -6.63
N GLY A 599 -39.09 -12.16 -5.54
CA GLY A 599 -39.15 -10.96 -4.71
C GLY A 599 -37.80 -10.55 -4.15
N ARG A 600 -36.94 -11.53 -3.80
CA ARG A 600 -35.59 -11.31 -3.27
C ARG A 600 -34.53 -11.02 -4.33
N ASN A 601 -34.90 -10.91 -5.61
CA ASN A 601 -33.97 -10.52 -6.66
C ASN A 601 -33.25 -9.21 -6.30
N PRO A 602 -31.93 -9.23 -6.13
CA PRO A 602 -31.19 -8.05 -5.70
C PRO A 602 -30.88 -7.09 -6.85
N VAL A 603 -31.08 -7.48 -8.12
CA VAL A 603 -30.73 -6.67 -9.31
C VAL A 603 -31.95 -6.49 -10.22
N SER A 604 -32.89 -5.65 -9.79
CA SER A 604 -34.10 -5.32 -10.54
C SER A 604 -33.77 -4.79 -11.94
N VAL A 605 -34.71 -4.90 -12.89
CA VAL A 605 -34.54 -4.54 -14.31
C VAL A 605 -33.56 -5.47 -15.07
N ILE A 606 -32.34 -5.67 -14.56
CA ILE A 606 -31.31 -6.51 -15.20
C ILE A 606 -31.68 -7.99 -15.12
N VAL A 607 -32.05 -8.47 -13.91
CA VAL A 607 -32.75 -9.74 -13.76
C VAL A 607 -34.25 -9.39 -13.79
N PRO A 608 -34.98 -9.70 -14.89
CA PRO A 608 -36.22 -9.03 -15.24
C PRO A 608 -37.43 -9.65 -14.52
N CYS A 609 -37.46 -9.51 -13.20
CA CYS A 609 -38.55 -9.99 -12.35
C CYS A 609 -39.92 -9.34 -12.67
N HIS A 610 -39.97 -8.20 -13.36
CA HIS A 610 -41.20 -7.56 -13.82
C HIS A 610 -41.90 -8.33 -14.95
N ARG A 611 -41.19 -9.21 -15.67
CA ARG A 611 -41.74 -10.05 -16.76
C ARG A 611 -42.55 -11.26 -16.28
N VAL A 612 -42.61 -11.51 -14.97
CA VAL A 612 -43.37 -12.65 -14.41
C VAL A 612 -44.75 -12.19 -13.97
N VAL A 613 -45.82 -12.75 -14.55
CA VAL A 613 -47.22 -12.39 -14.29
C VAL A 613 -48.01 -13.55 -13.68
N GLY A 614 -49.23 -13.28 -13.22
CA GLY A 614 -50.15 -14.33 -12.77
C GLY A 614 -50.54 -15.28 -13.92
N ALA A 615 -51.07 -16.46 -13.59
CA ALA A 615 -51.49 -17.44 -14.62
C ALA A 615 -52.57 -16.91 -15.58
N SER A 616 -53.40 -15.97 -15.13
CA SER A 616 -54.41 -15.27 -15.93
C SER A 616 -53.88 -14.03 -16.68
N GLY A 617 -52.57 -13.77 -16.63
CA GLY A 617 -51.97 -12.54 -17.15
C GLY A 617 -52.09 -11.32 -16.23
N GLN A 618 -52.82 -11.43 -15.11
CA GLN A 618 -52.95 -10.33 -14.15
C GLN A 618 -51.59 -9.94 -13.54
N LEU A 619 -51.34 -8.64 -13.44
CA LEU A 619 -50.16 -8.08 -12.79
C LEU A 619 -50.29 -8.20 -11.27
N THR A 620 -49.77 -9.31 -10.73
CA THR A 620 -49.70 -9.54 -9.29
C THR A 620 -48.25 -9.54 -8.84
N GLY A 621 -47.98 -8.97 -7.66
CA GLY A 621 -46.69 -9.03 -6.96
C GLY A 621 -45.50 -8.43 -7.71
N TYR A 622 -44.88 -7.40 -7.13
CA TYR A 622 -43.58 -6.88 -7.59
C TYR A 622 -42.90 -6.17 -6.42
N ALA A 623 -41.64 -6.49 -6.15
CA ALA A 623 -40.91 -5.88 -5.03
C ALA A 623 -40.83 -4.35 -5.16
N GLY A 624 -40.70 -3.83 -6.38
CA GLY A 624 -40.70 -2.40 -6.68
C GLY A 624 -42.08 -1.75 -6.82
N GLY A 625 -43.19 -2.47 -6.58
CA GLY A 625 -44.56 -1.98 -6.73
C GLY A 625 -45.20 -2.18 -8.12
N VAL A 626 -46.48 -2.56 -8.15
CA VAL A 626 -47.19 -2.97 -9.39
C VAL A 626 -47.20 -1.87 -10.46
N ALA A 627 -47.26 -0.59 -10.07
CA ALA A 627 -47.17 0.55 -11.00
C ALA A 627 -45.86 0.55 -11.80
N ARG A 628 -44.71 0.30 -11.16
CA ARG A 628 -43.41 0.21 -11.83
C ARG A 628 -43.35 -1.00 -12.78
N LYS A 629 -43.91 -2.13 -12.36
CA LYS A 629 -44.00 -3.34 -13.20
C LYS A 629 -44.80 -3.08 -14.48
N GLN A 630 -45.94 -2.41 -14.38
CA GLN A 630 -46.75 -2.03 -15.54
C GLN A 630 -45.98 -1.10 -16.49
N ALA A 631 -45.30 -0.09 -15.95
CA ALA A 631 -44.53 0.86 -16.75
C ALA A 631 -43.32 0.20 -17.46
N LEU A 632 -42.61 -0.72 -16.79
CA LEU A 632 -41.52 -1.49 -17.39
C LEU A 632 -42.04 -2.39 -18.53
N LEU A 633 -43.17 -3.07 -18.35
CA LEU A 633 -43.78 -3.89 -19.41
C LEU A 633 -44.23 -3.04 -20.61
N ALA A 634 -44.78 -1.85 -20.36
CA ALA A 634 -45.18 -0.92 -21.43
C ALA A 634 -43.97 -0.40 -22.22
N LEU A 635 -42.88 -0.05 -21.53
CA LEU A 635 -41.61 0.33 -22.14
C LEU A 635 -41.09 -0.79 -23.05
N GLU A 636 -41.12 -2.03 -22.58
CA GLU A 636 -40.64 -3.18 -23.37
C GLU A 636 -41.55 -3.55 -24.53
N ALA A 637 -42.85 -3.23 -24.45
CA ALA A 637 -43.82 -3.41 -25.53
C ALA A 637 -43.76 -2.32 -26.62
N GLY A 638 -42.86 -1.33 -26.49
CA GLY A 638 -42.69 -0.26 -27.47
C GLY A 638 -43.72 0.89 -27.36
N ALA A 639 -44.48 0.97 -26.26
CA ALA A 639 -45.30 2.14 -25.99
C ALA A 639 -44.38 3.34 -25.67
N ALA A 640 -44.58 4.46 -26.37
CA ALA A 640 -43.72 5.65 -26.31
C ALA A 640 -43.36 6.06 -24.87
N ALA A 641 -42.07 6.37 -24.66
CA ALA A 641 -41.49 6.78 -23.38
C ALA A 641 -42.37 7.78 -22.61
N MET A 642 -42.80 7.40 -21.40
CA MET A 642 -43.46 8.31 -20.46
C MET A 642 -42.52 9.47 -20.12
N ARG A 643 -42.97 10.69 -20.41
CA ARG A 643 -42.28 11.93 -20.02
C ARG A 643 -42.07 11.97 -18.49
N PRO A 644 -40.91 12.46 -18.00
CA PRO A 644 -40.65 12.57 -16.57
C PRO A 644 -41.68 13.49 -15.92
N ALA A 645 -42.25 13.05 -14.80
CA ALA A 645 -43.11 13.87 -13.97
C ALA A 645 -42.33 15.11 -13.49
N GLN A 646 -42.82 16.30 -13.81
CA GLN A 646 -42.29 17.55 -13.28
C GLN A 646 -42.32 17.47 -11.75
N THR A 647 -41.14 17.62 -11.16
CA THR A 647 -40.93 17.74 -9.72
C THR A 647 -41.78 18.92 -9.24
N ARG A 648 -42.83 18.66 -8.45
CA ARG A 648 -43.46 19.71 -7.65
C ARG A 648 -42.39 20.25 -6.71
N GLN A 649 -41.84 21.42 -7.04
CA GLN A 649 -41.13 22.25 -6.09
C GLN A 649 -42.12 22.58 -4.97
N THR A 650 -42.05 21.86 -3.85
CA THR A 650 -42.54 22.36 -2.58
C THR A 650 -41.69 23.58 -2.24
N ARG A 651 -42.25 24.77 -2.49
CA ARG A 651 -41.79 26.03 -1.90
C ARG A 651 -41.89 25.88 -0.39
N ALA A 652 -40.78 25.52 0.26
CA ALA A 652 -40.57 25.89 1.65
C ALA A 652 -40.16 27.36 1.66
N GLY A 653 -41.15 28.25 1.72
CA GLY A 653 -40.91 29.63 2.14
C GLY A 653 -40.66 29.63 3.65
N PRO A 654 -39.71 30.43 4.15
CA PRO A 654 -39.56 30.65 5.58
C PRO A 654 -40.61 31.68 6.02
N GLN A 655 -41.23 31.47 7.20
CA GLN A 655 -41.64 32.51 8.16
C GLN A 655 -42.66 31.97 9.18
N PRO A 656 -42.79 32.58 10.36
CA PRO A 656 -41.84 33.41 11.13
C PRO A 656 -41.18 32.63 12.28
#